data_AF-A0A2E6BTV2-F1
#
_entry.id   AF-A0A2E6BTV2-F1
#
_cell.length_a   1.000
_cell.length_b   1.000
_cell.length_c   1.000
_cell.angle_alpha   90.00
_cell.angle_beta   90.00
_cell.angle_gamma   90.00
#
_symmetry.space_group_name_H-M   'P 1'
#
loop_
_entity.id
_entity.type
_entity.pdbx_description
1 polymer ?
#
loop_
_entity_poly.entity_id
_entity_poly.type
_entity_poly.pdbx_seq_one_letter_code
_entity_poly.pdbx_strand_id
1 'polypeptide(L)'
;MSKKANRIALLAKNGNISSGITKADDGWNDLTQVENYVEKIELPKLNTDTDIQNILTAIPSPWARAYMQYAALLRPYFTDPFRKSADYAGETKDTVQGMDSLYLSLQEEWKGLIALLALKSENINVERIVLEYVDDLKYDELNDAQRFERVKNVYQLKGAFGNMLFADADVWGDVNRPDGEYNPPYFQLIKFDEILIAATHPRSLAYPAAHYKELENKNISWFKKGKLVDPLHHLKAPELDKLYHYVNQIRKNLETYDTKFSKDEVNTINLKKFLQDWAQEIQLFVEQKHKSFKMRDVGVLDFFNEFHSPFDIVFNIDMKIYKHEGKYLTENVTGDLEELNPDQLLLDAKESKIILLKSGGFNDYLATALEAVGDDGEKYFFSLPLSELGLREFYSNLNTLLKFGKGDKNISAKYIKSIESVEVTLEVEIDGHKTPFSKIYKIQNVDDPLDTNVVLWPNFTASNWNSYYMYSEVLHNDDKIKGIPLISKSDDYEELMYKDGKENKLYYITDELDVPDHLQQANAHLLVSYDKDRLKGSDLKYEIYNSNVPFKGIELRGNEGDYDDYNCGYILLDDSKSDAAKGIVNLDENELAKVDVGIDFGSTNTTISYRTGDDTSTVLSSQNRRRFLLGHDINDNNSLAKPNELFFFQNDEPGYFYKSSLLTHHRFRLKNAPASFANVITGGFPVWEENLNIIGGDEEKVLLNINNTNAEILHDLKWRKQDQHIKNKKAFLKTIWLLINAELFSDNKRPVSLSWSYPTSMPNSVRHDLEGVYSEMVNTVVPINENSVSLAQIGGDKNLPFKVLSESEAVSEYVLNKGGVSVSKDTVLINFDIGGTTSDISILVNDPGDKRANLIRQTSAKLAANRMSTAAKFSKDLRKCIEYFVKKNHLNIQCLEEFDKNSDVSTYLLNIVFNKLEKNKIDGSLFYNQCWNPDDDTLDRGETRGLFAIASYISGLLLFHTAQKVRGLIENGELKQKKYHIKFNSFGKGGRLFDWLRNGVNENEANKYYEDCFRLGSQRDSNDIDIIASFGNYEVAENTKKEVAFGLVNKYESFKTDSKSGSEVIGEDGYKFKGKPLSWNQEITPEMIHEFGEALEFPTNSDLPRFTLFIDRYISLVRDWNVFDTSVIKSEISSFAERKLENYVKTDAAWIDHKMTANKLELKDFKLTASPFLYEGMCFLDEVLIPKLYSLNQDNTKPTVLSNGDDE
;
A
#
# COMPACT_ATOMS: atom_id res chain seq x y z
N MET A 1 68.67 33.89 -25.64
CA MET A 1 69.03 33.24 -26.91
C MET A 1 68.79 31.75 -26.79
N SER A 2 67.56 31.27 -27.03
CA SER A 2 67.31 29.85 -27.30
C SER A 2 67.15 29.71 -28.82
N LYS A 3 67.79 28.70 -29.40
CA LYS A 3 67.74 28.43 -30.84
C LYS A 3 66.29 28.18 -31.23
N LYS A 4 65.71 29.10 -32.03
CA LYS A 4 64.55 28.81 -32.88
C LYS A 4 64.91 27.58 -33.72
N ALA A 5 64.33 26.43 -33.40
CA ALA A 5 64.32 25.32 -34.34
C ALA A 5 63.46 25.77 -35.52
N ASN A 6 64.05 25.81 -36.72
CA ASN A 6 63.32 26.00 -37.96
C ASN A 6 62.27 24.88 -38.09
N ARG A 7 61.03 25.17 -37.72
CA ARG A 7 59.86 24.37 -38.05
C ARG A 7 59.07 25.11 -39.13
N ILE A 8 59.62 25.26 -40.33
CA ILE A 8 58.82 25.72 -41.49
C ILE A 8 59.28 24.94 -42.72
N ALA A 9 58.44 24.01 -43.17
CA ALA A 9 58.23 23.59 -44.56
C ALA A 9 57.12 22.53 -44.76
N LEU A 10 56.43 22.04 -43.71
CA LEU A 10 55.49 20.92 -43.89
C LEU A 10 54.10 21.30 -44.44
N LEU A 11 53.63 22.55 -44.31
CA LEU A 11 52.19 22.89 -44.47
C LEU A 11 51.93 24.18 -45.30
N ALA A 12 52.81 24.52 -46.24
CA ALA A 12 52.52 25.62 -47.18
C ALA A 12 51.65 25.11 -48.34
N LYS A 13 50.50 25.76 -48.62
CA LYS A 13 49.72 25.53 -49.87
C LYS A 13 50.66 25.76 -51.06
N ASN A 14 51.00 24.70 -51.79
CA ASN A 14 51.85 24.74 -52.97
C ASN A 14 51.10 24.16 -54.17
N GLY A 15 51.30 24.77 -55.34
CA GLY A 15 50.45 24.60 -56.52
C GLY A 15 50.49 23.23 -57.20
N ASN A 16 49.35 22.94 -57.85
CA ASN A 16 48.99 21.95 -58.88
C ASN A 16 50.06 20.87 -59.27
N ILE A 17 49.75 19.59 -59.00
CA ILE A 17 50.55 18.39 -59.35
C ILE A 17 50.63 18.09 -60.86
N SER A 18 49.89 18.82 -61.72
CA SER A 18 49.92 18.61 -63.18
C SER A 18 51.30 18.80 -63.85
N SER A 19 52.30 19.37 -63.16
CA SER A 19 53.67 19.52 -63.68
C SER A 19 54.66 18.40 -63.30
N GLY A 20 54.25 17.39 -62.52
CA GLY A 20 55.09 16.23 -62.23
C GLY A 20 56.38 16.48 -61.41
N ILE A 21 56.46 17.61 -60.68
CA ILE A 21 57.60 17.95 -59.83
C ILE A 21 57.06 18.39 -58.46
N THR A 22 57.35 17.63 -57.41
CA THR A 22 57.16 18.04 -56.01
C THR A 22 58.12 19.18 -55.69
N LYS A 23 57.63 20.30 -55.12
CA LYS A 23 58.51 21.44 -54.77
C LYS A 23 59.32 21.19 -53.48
N ALA A 24 58.91 20.27 -52.63
CA ALA A 24 59.62 19.86 -51.42
C ALA A 24 59.28 18.40 -51.08
N ASP A 25 60.28 17.65 -50.61
CA ASP A 25 60.15 16.23 -50.23
C ASP A 25 59.47 16.04 -48.86
N ASP A 26 59.31 17.12 -48.10
CA ASP A 26 58.83 17.14 -46.72
C ASP A 26 57.58 18.01 -46.53
N GLY A 27 56.69 18.13 -47.52
CA GLY A 27 55.45 18.93 -47.41
C GLY A 27 54.17 18.25 -47.89
N TRP A 28 53.02 18.66 -47.37
CA TRP A 28 51.70 18.28 -47.89
C TRP A 28 51.50 18.90 -49.28
N ASN A 29 51.11 18.08 -50.28
CA ASN A 29 50.85 18.52 -51.65
C ASN A 29 49.36 18.39 -51.97
N ASP A 30 48.78 19.42 -52.59
CA ASP A 30 47.40 19.41 -53.08
C ASP A 30 47.31 18.58 -54.38
N LEU A 31 46.47 17.56 -54.37
CA LEU A 31 46.25 16.65 -55.49
C LEU A 31 45.11 17.20 -56.36
N THR A 32 45.35 18.32 -57.03
CA THR A 32 44.37 18.91 -57.94
C THR A 32 44.05 17.92 -59.07
N GLN A 33 42.76 17.62 -59.29
CA GLN A 33 42.24 16.59 -60.21
C GLN A 33 42.33 15.13 -59.70
N VAL A 34 42.05 14.86 -58.41
CA VAL A 34 41.84 13.50 -57.88
C VAL A 34 40.90 12.68 -58.77
N GLU A 35 39.81 13.28 -59.25
CA GLU A 35 38.84 12.62 -60.12
C GLU A 35 39.49 12.08 -61.42
N ASN A 36 40.31 12.89 -62.10
CA ASN A 36 41.03 12.46 -63.30
C ASN A 36 42.12 11.42 -62.99
N TYR A 37 42.72 11.47 -61.80
CA TYR A 37 43.70 10.47 -61.35
C TYR A 37 43.02 9.12 -61.14
N VAL A 38 41.89 9.12 -60.43
CA VAL A 38 41.05 7.95 -60.15
C VAL A 38 40.49 7.34 -61.45
N GLU A 39 40.00 8.17 -62.38
CA GLU A 39 39.48 7.70 -63.68
C GLU A 39 40.55 7.05 -64.57
N LYS A 40 41.83 7.36 -64.35
CA LYS A 40 42.96 6.79 -65.10
C LYS A 40 43.57 5.54 -64.46
N ILE A 41 43.04 5.06 -63.34
CA ILE A 41 43.50 3.82 -62.71
C ILE A 41 43.02 2.62 -63.55
N GLU A 42 43.94 2.00 -64.29
CA GLU A 42 43.66 0.72 -64.97
C GLU A 42 43.67 -0.42 -63.95
N LEU A 43 42.49 -0.93 -63.61
CA LEU A 43 42.35 -2.13 -62.79
C LEU A 43 42.24 -3.39 -63.66
N PRO A 44 42.91 -4.51 -63.29
CA PRO A 44 42.65 -5.81 -63.93
C PRO A 44 41.19 -6.23 -63.71
N LYS A 45 40.65 -7.13 -64.56
CA LYS A 45 39.27 -7.64 -64.43
C LYS A 45 39.00 -8.07 -62.99
N LEU A 46 38.20 -7.28 -62.29
CA LEU A 46 37.79 -7.53 -60.93
C LEU A 46 36.73 -8.64 -60.97
N ASN A 47 36.99 -9.77 -60.31
CA ASN A 47 35.93 -10.72 -60.01
C ASN A 47 35.08 -10.17 -58.86
N THR A 48 33.84 -10.66 -58.73
CA THR A 48 32.88 -10.29 -57.66
C THR A 48 33.38 -10.53 -56.23
N ASP A 49 34.54 -11.17 -56.05
CA ASP A 49 35.21 -11.41 -54.76
C ASP A 49 36.45 -10.50 -54.52
N THR A 50 36.66 -9.44 -55.30
CA THR A 50 37.84 -8.58 -55.13
C THR A 50 37.72 -7.69 -53.89
N ASP A 51 38.77 -7.66 -53.07
CA ASP A 51 38.84 -6.87 -51.84
C ASP A 51 38.95 -5.37 -52.16
N ILE A 52 37.79 -4.71 -52.25
CA ILE A 52 37.62 -3.28 -52.52
C ILE A 52 38.46 -2.41 -51.60
N GLN A 53 38.67 -2.86 -50.36
CA GLN A 53 39.47 -2.13 -49.39
C GLN A 53 40.93 -1.99 -49.85
N ASN A 54 41.51 -3.02 -50.48
CA ASN A 54 42.87 -2.96 -50.99
C ASN A 54 43.03 -1.99 -52.17
N ILE A 55 41.96 -1.77 -52.94
CA ILE A 55 41.95 -0.81 -54.05
C ILE A 55 41.83 0.62 -53.50
N LEU A 56 40.95 0.82 -52.51
CA LEU A 56 40.74 2.14 -51.88
C LEU A 56 41.94 2.60 -51.05
N THR A 57 42.66 1.68 -50.38
CA THR A 57 43.88 2.01 -49.62
C THR A 57 45.07 2.38 -50.51
N ALA A 58 45.01 2.07 -51.81
CA ALA A 58 46.03 2.49 -52.78
C ALA A 58 45.94 3.98 -53.15
N ILE A 59 44.83 4.66 -52.83
CA ILE A 59 44.68 6.10 -53.00
C ILE A 59 45.28 6.79 -51.76
N PRO A 60 46.31 7.65 -51.90
CA PRO A 60 47.02 8.25 -50.77
C PRO A 60 46.25 9.43 -50.14
N SER A 61 45.01 9.19 -49.72
CA SER A 61 44.16 10.16 -49.02
C SER A 61 43.31 9.47 -47.95
N PRO A 62 43.21 10.00 -46.72
CA PRO A 62 42.32 9.44 -45.70
C PRO A 62 40.84 9.57 -46.09
N TRP A 63 40.52 10.47 -47.01
CA TRP A 63 39.17 10.74 -47.51
C TRP A 63 38.84 9.95 -48.80
N ALA A 64 39.75 9.07 -49.25
CA ALA A 64 39.61 8.33 -50.50
C ALA A 64 38.25 7.61 -50.62
N ARG A 65 37.82 6.92 -49.56
CA ARG A 65 36.55 6.19 -49.56
C ARG A 65 35.34 7.11 -49.72
N ALA A 66 35.34 8.28 -49.11
CA ALA A 66 34.27 9.26 -49.21
C ALA A 66 34.16 9.82 -50.65
N TYR A 67 35.29 10.21 -51.24
CA TYR A 67 35.33 10.70 -52.63
C TYR A 67 34.95 9.61 -53.64
N MET A 68 35.41 8.38 -53.44
CA MET A 68 35.05 7.25 -54.30
C MET A 68 33.57 6.89 -54.21
N GLN A 69 32.97 6.98 -53.01
CA GLN A 69 31.53 6.82 -52.84
C GLN A 69 30.75 7.90 -53.59
N TYR A 70 31.19 9.16 -53.50
CA TYR A 70 30.58 10.25 -54.25
C TYR A 70 30.67 10.02 -55.76
N ALA A 71 31.86 9.65 -56.27
CA ALA A 71 32.04 9.31 -57.69
C ALA A 71 31.14 8.14 -58.13
N ALA A 72 30.96 7.12 -57.28
CA ALA A 72 30.06 6.01 -57.56
C ALA A 72 28.60 6.45 -57.74
N LEU A 73 28.13 7.42 -56.96
CA LEU A 73 26.76 7.95 -57.02
C LEU A 73 26.56 8.96 -58.17
N LEU A 74 27.65 9.47 -58.78
CA LEU A 74 27.61 10.26 -60.02
C LEU A 74 27.50 9.38 -61.28
N ARG A 75 27.90 8.10 -61.20
CA ARG A 75 27.78 7.16 -62.31
C ARG A 75 26.32 6.78 -62.56
N PRO A 76 25.97 6.33 -63.79
CA PRO A 76 24.63 5.81 -64.07
C PRO A 76 24.20 4.72 -63.08
N TYR A 77 22.89 4.66 -62.81
CA TYR A 77 22.31 3.69 -61.90
C TYR A 77 22.50 2.25 -62.42
N PHE A 78 23.18 1.40 -61.64
CA PHE A 78 23.28 -0.02 -61.96
C PHE A 78 22.05 -0.77 -61.44
N THR A 79 21.24 -1.27 -62.38
CA THR A 79 19.95 -1.91 -62.06
C THR A 79 20.09 -3.43 -61.96
N ASP A 80 19.25 -4.04 -61.15
CA ASP A 80 19.11 -5.49 -61.07
C ASP A 80 18.68 -6.11 -62.42
N PRO A 81 19.21 -7.29 -62.79
CA PRO A 81 18.84 -8.00 -64.01
C PRO A 81 17.33 -8.17 -64.24
N PHE A 82 16.50 -8.25 -63.19
CA PHE A 82 15.04 -8.41 -63.34
C PHE A 82 14.38 -7.24 -64.08
N ARG A 83 14.93 -6.02 -63.98
CA ARG A 83 14.32 -4.80 -64.54
C ARG A 83 14.63 -4.60 -66.03
N LYS A 84 15.48 -5.45 -66.62
CA LYS A 84 15.88 -5.34 -68.03
C LYS A 84 14.64 -5.44 -68.94
N SER A 85 14.24 -4.29 -69.48
CA SER A 85 13.09 -4.12 -70.37
C SER A 85 13.52 -3.34 -71.61
N ALA A 86 12.69 -3.32 -72.65
CA ALA A 86 12.94 -2.53 -73.86
C ALA A 86 13.06 -1.01 -73.57
N ASP A 87 12.54 -0.55 -72.43
CA ASP A 87 12.41 0.86 -72.06
C ASP A 87 13.49 1.35 -71.08
N TYR A 88 14.38 0.47 -70.59
CA TYR A 88 15.52 0.84 -69.75
C TYR A 88 16.83 0.58 -70.49
N ALA A 89 17.53 1.65 -70.88
CA ALA A 89 18.79 1.60 -71.64
C ALA A 89 20.06 1.58 -70.75
N GLY A 90 19.92 1.44 -69.42
CA GLY A 90 21.04 1.42 -68.48
C GLY A 90 21.72 0.05 -68.33
N GLU A 91 22.86 0.04 -67.64
CA GLU A 91 23.64 -1.18 -67.41
C GLU A 91 23.04 -2.05 -66.30
N THR A 92 23.04 -3.37 -66.50
CA THR A 92 22.64 -4.35 -65.49
C THR A 92 23.84 -4.83 -64.69
N LYS A 93 23.65 -5.18 -63.41
CA LYS A 93 24.74 -5.66 -62.54
C LYS A 93 25.60 -6.77 -63.15
N ASP A 94 24.99 -7.69 -63.91
CA ASP A 94 25.66 -8.83 -64.55
C ASP A 94 26.53 -8.47 -65.78
N THR A 95 26.41 -7.25 -66.29
CA THR A 95 27.12 -6.81 -67.52
C THR A 95 28.31 -5.90 -67.24
N VAL A 96 28.54 -5.52 -65.99
CA VAL A 96 29.54 -4.51 -65.59
C VAL A 96 30.96 -5.11 -65.54
N GLN A 97 31.96 -4.40 -66.05
CA GLN A 97 33.38 -4.81 -66.02
C GLN A 97 34.32 -3.65 -65.63
N GLY A 98 35.50 -3.97 -65.10
CA GLY A 98 36.55 -2.98 -64.83
C GLY A 98 36.23 -2.07 -63.64
N MET A 99 36.49 -0.76 -63.79
CA MET A 99 36.22 0.25 -62.74
C MET A 99 34.74 0.33 -62.36
N ASP A 100 33.82 0.05 -63.29
CA ASP A 100 32.40 0.08 -63.00
C ASP A 100 31.99 -1.05 -62.03
N SER A 101 32.75 -2.15 -61.95
CA SER A 101 32.52 -3.20 -60.94
C SER A 101 32.79 -2.70 -59.52
N LEU A 102 33.75 -1.76 -59.35
CA LEU A 102 34.02 -1.09 -58.08
C LEU A 102 32.89 -0.11 -57.73
N TYR A 103 32.45 0.70 -58.69
CA TYR A 103 31.34 1.64 -58.50
C TYR A 103 30.02 0.93 -58.19
N LEU A 104 29.73 -0.19 -58.86
CA LEU A 104 28.59 -1.05 -58.55
C LEU A 104 28.61 -1.48 -57.08
N SER A 105 29.73 -2.02 -56.59
CA SER A 105 29.78 -2.47 -55.20
C SER A 105 29.65 -1.33 -54.19
N LEU A 106 30.15 -0.13 -54.50
CA LEU A 106 29.96 1.05 -53.65
C LEU A 106 28.50 1.54 -53.65
N GLN A 107 27.80 1.46 -54.79
CA GLN A 107 26.36 1.72 -54.86
C GLN A 107 25.57 0.68 -54.05
N GLU A 108 25.94 -0.61 -54.11
CA GLU A 108 25.28 -1.67 -53.34
C GLU A 108 25.49 -1.54 -51.82
N GLU A 109 26.72 -1.27 -51.36
CA GLU A 109 26.97 -1.04 -49.92
C GLU A 109 26.20 0.20 -49.42
N TRP A 110 26.11 1.26 -50.23
CA TRP A 110 25.36 2.47 -49.89
C TRP A 110 23.86 2.20 -49.78
N LYS A 111 23.27 1.47 -50.73
CA LYS A 111 21.87 1.03 -50.64
C LYS A 111 21.61 0.21 -49.36
N GLY A 112 22.52 -0.71 -49.03
CA GLY A 112 22.44 -1.51 -47.82
C GLY A 112 22.54 -0.69 -46.53
N LEU A 113 23.34 0.38 -46.52
CA LEU A 113 23.43 1.34 -45.42
C LEU A 113 22.13 2.14 -45.24
N ILE A 114 21.58 2.69 -46.33
CA ILE A 114 20.32 3.44 -46.27
C ILE A 114 19.17 2.54 -45.80
N ALA A 115 19.18 1.26 -46.17
CA ALA A 115 18.19 0.32 -45.66
C ALA A 115 18.32 0.02 -44.16
N LEU A 116 19.52 0.05 -43.59
CA LEU A 116 19.68 0.00 -42.13
C LEU A 116 19.07 1.22 -41.46
N LEU A 117 19.32 2.43 -41.99
CA LEU A 117 18.70 3.66 -41.47
C LEU A 117 17.16 3.64 -41.60
N ALA A 118 16.63 3.03 -42.66
CA ALA A 118 15.18 2.98 -42.90
C ALA A 118 14.44 1.94 -42.04
N LEU A 119 15.07 0.81 -41.71
CA LEU A 119 14.40 -0.36 -41.15
C LEU A 119 14.85 -0.70 -39.73
N LYS A 120 15.98 -0.14 -39.28
CA LYS A 120 16.63 -0.44 -38.00
C LYS A 120 17.22 0.83 -37.36
N SER A 121 16.54 1.96 -37.50
CA SER A 121 16.96 3.26 -36.97
C SER A 121 17.12 3.26 -35.44
N GLU A 122 16.37 2.42 -34.73
CA GLU A 122 16.42 2.25 -33.27
C GLU A 122 17.79 1.77 -32.75
N ASN A 123 18.55 1.06 -33.59
CA ASN A 123 19.88 0.55 -33.27
C ASN A 123 21.00 1.52 -33.70
N ILE A 124 20.66 2.67 -34.27
CA ILE A 124 21.61 3.65 -34.81
C ILE A 124 21.95 4.71 -33.77
N ASN A 125 23.24 4.99 -33.64
CA ASN A 125 23.80 6.09 -32.86
C ASN A 125 24.73 6.92 -33.75
N VAL A 126 24.63 8.25 -33.66
CA VAL A 126 25.41 9.18 -34.48
C VAL A 126 26.31 10.03 -33.59
N GLU A 127 27.64 9.92 -33.79
CA GLU A 127 28.63 10.66 -33.01
C GLU A 127 29.30 11.74 -33.86
N ARG A 128 29.20 13.01 -33.45
CA ARG A 128 29.88 14.14 -34.12
C ARG A 128 31.36 14.20 -33.77
N ILE A 129 32.22 14.17 -34.78
CA ILE A 129 33.69 14.29 -34.64
C ILE A 129 34.17 15.60 -35.27
N VAL A 130 34.51 16.57 -34.43
CA VAL A 130 35.15 17.83 -34.86
C VAL A 130 36.62 17.59 -35.22
N LEU A 131 37.05 18.06 -36.40
CA LEU A 131 38.37 17.80 -36.98
C LEU A 131 39.40 18.85 -36.57
N GLU A 132 39.64 18.92 -35.27
CA GLU A 132 40.59 19.82 -34.64
C GLU A 132 41.64 19.07 -33.83
N TYR A 133 42.79 19.69 -33.63
CA TYR A 133 43.74 19.28 -32.61
C TYR A 133 43.13 19.36 -31.21
N VAL A 134 43.39 18.34 -30.39
CA VAL A 134 42.95 18.24 -28.98
C VAL A 134 43.68 19.20 -28.03
N ASP A 135 44.72 19.88 -28.51
CA ASP A 135 45.38 20.94 -27.75
C ASP A 135 44.42 22.14 -27.60
N ASP A 136 44.42 22.79 -26.44
CA ASP A 136 43.63 24.00 -26.16
C ASP A 136 44.16 25.19 -26.98
N LEU A 137 43.72 25.25 -28.24
CA LEU A 137 44.08 26.27 -29.21
C LEU A 137 42.88 27.20 -29.37
N LYS A 138 43.13 28.51 -29.31
CA LYS A 138 42.13 29.51 -29.65
C LYS A 138 41.98 29.61 -31.17
N TYR A 139 41.24 28.67 -31.77
CA TYR A 139 41.08 28.59 -33.22
C TYR A 139 40.58 29.89 -33.87
N ASP A 140 39.70 30.61 -33.17
CA ASP A 140 39.08 31.86 -33.60
C ASP A 140 40.07 33.04 -33.64
N GLU A 141 41.19 32.94 -32.92
CA GLU A 141 42.21 34.00 -32.79
C GLU A 141 43.51 33.68 -33.54
N LEU A 142 43.67 32.44 -34.05
CA LEU A 142 44.94 31.93 -34.58
C LEU A 142 44.83 31.55 -36.05
N ASN A 143 45.72 32.11 -36.88
CA ASN A 143 45.89 31.61 -38.25
C ASN A 143 46.61 30.26 -38.28
N ASP A 144 46.55 29.56 -39.42
CA ASP A 144 47.13 28.23 -39.62
C ASP A 144 48.58 28.13 -39.13
N ALA A 145 49.42 29.09 -39.50
CA ALA A 145 50.84 29.11 -39.11
C ALA A 145 51.02 29.20 -37.59
N GLN A 146 50.22 30.03 -36.91
CA GLN A 146 50.24 30.17 -35.45
C GLN A 146 49.69 28.92 -34.75
N ARG A 147 48.69 28.24 -35.33
CA ARG A 147 48.17 26.96 -34.83
C ARG A 147 49.27 25.88 -34.87
N PHE A 148 49.99 25.77 -35.97
CA PHE A 148 51.06 24.79 -36.13
C PHE A 148 52.30 25.04 -35.25
N GLU A 149 52.56 26.29 -34.87
CA GLU A 149 53.62 26.60 -33.89
C GLU A 149 53.25 26.17 -32.47
N ARG A 150 51.95 26.17 -32.13
CA ARG A 150 51.45 25.94 -30.78
C ARG A 150 50.98 24.51 -30.52
N VAL A 151 50.60 23.78 -31.56
CA VAL A 151 50.20 22.38 -31.44
C VAL A 151 51.37 21.50 -31.02
N LYS A 152 51.14 20.60 -30.05
CA LYS A 152 52.21 19.71 -29.55
C LYS A 152 52.58 18.65 -30.58
N ASN A 153 51.59 18.15 -31.31
CA ASN A 153 51.75 17.13 -32.36
C ASN A 153 50.90 17.45 -33.60
N VAL A 154 51.55 17.95 -34.65
CA VAL A 154 50.92 18.26 -35.95
C VAL A 154 50.32 17.02 -36.64
N TYR A 155 50.74 15.81 -36.26
CA TYR A 155 50.24 14.54 -36.81
C TYR A 155 49.12 13.90 -35.99
N GLN A 156 48.58 14.60 -34.98
CA GLN A 156 47.40 14.12 -34.27
C GLN A 156 46.22 13.99 -35.23
N LEU A 157 45.51 12.85 -35.18
CA LEU A 157 44.59 12.41 -36.23
C LEU A 157 43.48 13.42 -36.55
N LYS A 158 42.75 13.93 -35.55
CA LYS A 158 41.59 14.83 -35.79
C LYS A 158 42.02 16.11 -36.52
N GLY A 159 43.03 16.81 -36.00
CA GLY A 159 43.53 18.04 -36.62
C GLY A 159 44.25 17.79 -37.95
N ALA A 160 45.03 16.71 -38.06
CA ALA A 160 45.70 16.36 -39.32
C ALA A 160 44.69 16.05 -40.44
N PHE A 161 43.61 15.30 -40.14
CA PHE A 161 42.57 14.97 -41.12
C PHE A 161 41.77 16.21 -41.54
N GLY A 162 41.49 17.12 -40.61
CA GLY A 162 40.88 18.42 -40.91
C GLY A 162 41.73 19.25 -41.88
N ASN A 163 43.05 19.31 -41.67
CA ASN A 163 43.96 20.02 -42.59
C ASN A 163 44.00 19.39 -43.99
N MET A 164 43.80 18.08 -44.11
CA MET A 164 43.78 17.35 -45.39
C MET A 164 42.51 17.59 -46.22
N LEU A 165 41.53 18.34 -45.71
CA LEU A 165 40.37 18.79 -46.49
C LEU A 165 40.70 20.01 -47.38
N PHE A 166 41.77 20.75 -47.09
CA PHE A 166 42.21 21.91 -47.85
C PHE A 166 41.09 22.94 -48.12
N ALA A 167 40.71 23.14 -49.39
CA ALA A 167 39.66 24.08 -49.78
C ALA A 167 38.24 23.52 -49.55
N ASP A 168 38.10 22.21 -49.38
CA ASP A 168 36.82 21.58 -49.10
C ASP A 168 36.42 21.68 -47.61
N ALA A 169 37.31 22.15 -46.72
CA ALA A 169 37.06 22.19 -45.28
C ALA A 169 35.79 22.97 -44.91
N ASP A 170 35.51 24.08 -45.58
CA ASP A 170 34.34 24.93 -45.32
C ASP A 170 33.01 24.19 -45.59
N VAL A 171 33.01 23.24 -46.55
CA VAL A 171 31.82 22.43 -46.91
C VAL A 171 31.50 21.37 -45.86
N TRP A 172 32.46 21.02 -44.98
CA TRP A 172 32.27 20.07 -43.88
C TRP A 172 31.91 20.75 -42.55
N GLY A 173 31.71 22.08 -42.55
CA GLY A 173 31.26 22.85 -41.41
C GLY A 173 29.74 22.82 -41.20
N ASP A 174 29.27 23.47 -40.15
CA ASP A 174 27.85 23.60 -39.83
C ASP A 174 27.27 24.75 -40.66
N VAL A 175 26.46 24.44 -41.66
CA VAL A 175 25.89 25.41 -42.60
C VAL A 175 24.91 26.40 -41.94
N ASN A 176 24.43 26.11 -40.73
CA ASN A 176 23.57 27.00 -39.99
C ASN A 176 24.35 27.96 -39.09
N ARG A 177 25.68 27.85 -39.05
CA ARG A 177 26.53 28.72 -38.24
C ARG A 177 26.65 30.11 -38.89
N PRO A 178 26.50 31.21 -38.13
CA PRO A 178 26.55 32.57 -38.69
C PRO A 178 27.90 32.91 -39.35
N ASP A 179 27.84 33.72 -40.41
CA ASP A 179 29.04 34.24 -41.09
C ASP A 179 29.95 34.99 -40.12
N GLY A 180 31.24 34.63 -40.11
CA GLY A 180 32.26 35.25 -39.26
C GLY A 180 32.44 34.59 -37.89
N GLU A 181 31.57 33.64 -37.51
CA GLU A 181 31.84 32.75 -36.37
C GLU A 181 32.74 31.59 -36.80
N TYR A 182 33.54 31.11 -35.86
CA TYR A 182 34.43 29.99 -36.12
C TYR A 182 33.66 28.70 -36.41
N ASN A 183 33.79 28.14 -37.62
CA ASN A 183 33.05 26.96 -38.06
C ASN A 183 33.98 25.80 -38.44
N PRO A 184 34.31 24.89 -37.52
CA PRO A 184 35.26 23.83 -37.82
C PRO A 184 34.65 22.72 -38.66
N PRO A 185 35.44 22.09 -39.55
CA PRO A 185 35.01 20.90 -40.27
C PRO A 185 34.76 19.74 -39.30
N TYR A 186 33.70 18.98 -39.56
CA TYR A 186 33.40 17.75 -38.83
C TYR A 186 32.76 16.72 -39.74
N PHE A 187 32.70 15.49 -39.26
CA PHE A 187 31.79 14.48 -39.79
C PHE A 187 31.09 13.78 -38.64
N GLN A 188 30.08 13.00 -38.97
CA GLN A 188 29.35 12.22 -38.00
C GLN A 188 29.59 10.73 -38.28
N LEU A 189 30.01 10.01 -37.25
CA LEU A 189 30.16 8.55 -37.28
C LEU A 189 28.79 7.92 -37.06
N ILE A 190 28.43 6.98 -37.93
CA ILE A 190 27.18 6.22 -37.83
C ILE A 190 27.53 4.84 -37.27
N LYS A 191 27.02 4.53 -36.09
CA LYS A 191 27.20 3.25 -35.41
C LYS A 191 25.90 2.47 -35.38
N PHE A 192 25.99 1.16 -35.52
CA PHE A 192 24.89 0.21 -35.33
C PHE A 192 25.24 -0.72 -34.18
N ASP A 193 24.48 -0.70 -33.08
CA ASP A 193 24.80 -1.44 -31.85
C ASP A 193 26.27 -1.25 -31.41
N GLU A 194 26.74 0.00 -31.34
CA GLU A 194 28.14 0.40 -31.06
C GLU A 194 29.19 0.00 -32.11
N ILE A 195 28.83 -0.74 -33.15
CA ILE A 195 29.72 -1.08 -34.26
C ILE A 195 29.78 0.09 -35.23
N LEU A 196 30.96 0.63 -35.54
CA LEU A 196 31.11 1.70 -36.53
C LEU A 196 30.83 1.17 -37.96
N ILE A 197 29.75 1.63 -38.58
CA ILE A 197 29.32 1.13 -39.90
C ILE A 197 29.44 2.15 -41.04
N ALA A 198 29.45 3.46 -40.74
CA ALA A 198 29.54 4.50 -41.77
C ALA A 198 29.97 5.86 -41.19
N ALA A 199 30.19 6.84 -42.06
CA ALA A 199 30.36 8.24 -41.70
C ALA A 199 29.68 9.17 -42.72
N THR A 200 29.35 10.39 -42.30
CA THR A 200 28.71 11.39 -43.18
C THR A 200 29.69 12.08 -44.13
N HIS A 201 29.21 12.47 -45.31
CA HIS A 201 29.97 13.25 -46.29
C HIS A 201 29.03 14.22 -47.03
N PRO A 202 29.35 15.53 -47.15
CA PRO A 202 28.41 16.53 -47.67
C PRO A 202 27.83 16.24 -49.06
N ARG A 203 28.57 15.56 -49.95
CA ARG A 203 28.14 15.32 -51.34
C ARG A 203 27.52 13.95 -51.60
N SER A 204 27.84 12.95 -50.79
CA SER A 204 27.29 11.58 -50.89
C SER A 204 26.35 11.23 -49.74
N LEU A 205 26.09 12.19 -48.85
CA LEU A 205 25.37 12.11 -47.58
C LEU A 205 26.05 11.23 -46.53
N ALA A 206 26.30 9.97 -46.88
CA ALA A 206 27.00 9.00 -46.06
C ALA A 206 27.84 8.04 -46.92
N TYR A 207 28.88 7.46 -46.33
CA TYR A 207 29.67 6.40 -46.92
C TYR A 207 29.96 5.30 -45.88
N PRO A 208 29.86 4.01 -46.27
CA PRO A 208 30.15 2.90 -45.37
C PRO A 208 31.59 2.92 -44.82
N ALA A 209 31.82 2.39 -43.62
CA ALA A 209 33.13 2.31 -42.99
C ALA A 209 34.05 1.31 -43.74
N ALA A 210 35.35 1.33 -43.43
CA ALA A 210 36.30 0.42 -44.06
C ALA A 210 36.20 -1.03 -43.55
N HIS A 211 35.79 -1.21 -42.30
CA HIS A 211 35.74 -2.52 -41.64
C HIS A 211 34.63 -2.56 -40.60
N TYR A 212 33.67 -3.47 -40.78
CA TYR A 212 32.51 -3.63 -39.90
C TYR A 212 32.00 -5.09 -39.90
N LYS A 213 32.93 -6.06 -39.91
CA LYS A 213 32.63 -7.51 -39.98
C LYS A 213 31.80 -8.01 -38.80
N GLU A 214 31.86 -7.34 -37.66
CA GLU A 214 31.14 -7.69 -36.43
C GLU A 214 29.61 -7.70 -36.61
N LEU A 215 29.09 -7.07 -37.67
CA LEU A 215 27.67 -7.17 -38.06
C LEU A 215 27.22 -8.58 -38.46
N GLU A 216 28.13 -9.51 -38.77
CA GLU A 216 27.80 -10.92 -39.08
C GLU A 216 26.97 -11.58 -37.96
N ASN A 217 27.12 -11.12 -36.71
CA ASN A 217 26.42 -11.64 -35.54
C ASN A 217 25.06 -10.97 -35.27
N LYS A 218 24.63 -10.00 -36.10
CA LYS A 218 23.44 -9.15 -35.87
C LYS A 218 22.22 -9.51 -36.72
N ASN A 219 22.21 -10.69 -37.35
CA ASN A 219 21.07 -11.20 -38.15
C ASN A 219 20.59 -10.28 -39.29
N ILE A 220 21.44 -9.44 -39.87
CA ILE A 220 21.10 -8.59 -41.02
C ILE A 220 21.14 -9.43 -42.31
N SER A 221 19.99 -9.65 -42.95
CA SER A 221 19.86 -10.59 -44.09
C SER A 221 20.67 -10.17 -45.32
N TRP A 222 20.89 -8.86 -45.51
CA TRP A 222 21.69 -8.24 -46.59
C TRP A 222 23.11 -7.85 -46.14
N PHE A 223 23.63 -8.44 -45.06
CA PHE A 223 25.05 -8.40 -44.75
C PHE A 223 25.71 -9.71 -45.23
N LYS A 224 26.68 -9.61 -46.14
CA LYS A 224 27.33 -10.77 -46.77
C LYS A 224 28.83 -10.55 -46.91
N LYS A 225 29.62 -11.56 -46.52
CA LYS A 225 31.08 -11.58 -46.70
C LYS A 225 31.77 -10.32 -46.12
N GLY A 226 31.31 -9.85 -44.95
CA GLY A 226 31.87 -8.68 -44.28
C GLY A 226 31.47 -7.30 -44.82
N LYS A 227 30.48 -7.18 -45.71
CA LYS A 227 29.95 -5.89 -46.20
C LYS A 227 28.43 -5.91 -46.41
N LEU A 228 27.83 -4.73 -46.47
CA LEU A 228 26.42 -4.56 -46.85
C LEU A 228 26.24 -4.79 -48.37
N VAL A 229 25.11 -5.36 -48.77
CA VAL A 229 24.74 -5.50 -50.18
C VAL A 229 23.35 -4.91 -50.44
N ASP A 230 22.95 -4.83 -51.71
CA ASP A 230 21.62 -4.36 -52.10
C ASP A 230 20.52 -5.21 -51.41
N PRO A 231 19.64 -4.60 -50.60
CA PRO A 231 18.68 -5.33 -49.77
C PRO A 231 17.48 -5.89 -50.56
N LEU A 232 17.35 -5.56 -51.85
CA LEU A 232 16.15 -5.81 -52.65
C LEU A 232 15.62 -7.26 -52.58
N HIS A 233 16.50 -8.27 -52.70
CA HIS A 233 16.12 -9.69 -52.65
C HIS A 233 16.08 -10.29 -51.23
N HIS A 234 16.37 -9.48 -50.21
CA HIS A 234 16.53 -9.91 -48.82
C HIS A 234 15.39 -9.44 -47.91
N LEU A 235 14.53 -8.54 -48.39
CA LEU A 235 13.44 -7.92 -47.66
C LEU A 235 12.07 -8.48 -48.08
N LYS A 236 11.11 -8.46 -47.17
CA LYS A 236 9.69 -8.78 -47.41
C LYS A 236 8.95 -7.57 -47.96
N ALA A 237 7.76 -7.79 -48.55
CA ALA A 237 6.97 -6.72 -49.16
C ALA A 237 6.70 -5.50 -48.24
N PRO A 238 6.35 -5.66 -46.94
CA PRO A 238 6.18 -4.50 -46.05
C PRO A 238 7.48 -3.72 -45.76
N GLU A 239 8.62 -4.43 -45.67
CA GLU A 239 9.93 -3.81 -45.45
C GLU A 239 10.37 -3.04 -46.70
N LEU A 240 10.11 -3.59 -47.89
CA LEU A 240 10.34 -2.92 -49.18
C LEU A 240 9.48 -1.67 -49.34
N ASP A 241 8.22 -1.72 -48.88
CA ASP A 241 7.32 -0.57 -48.88
C ASP A 241 7.81 0.57 -47.97
N LYS A 242 8.22 0.25 -46.74
CA LYS A 242 8.85 1.22 -45.84
C LYS A 242 10.14 1.81 -46.44
N LEU A 243 11.00 0.98 -47.02
CA LEU A 243 12.23 1.42 -47.69
C LEU A 243 11.92 2.35 -48.87
N TYR A 244 10.93 2.02 -49.70
CA TYR A 244 10.50 2.85 -50.83
C TYR A 244 10.09 4.26 -50.38
N HIS A 245 9.30 4.36 -49.31
CA HIS A 245 8.87 5.66 -48.78
C HIS A 245 10.03 6.43 -48.15
N TYR A 246 10.93 5.76 -47.43
CA TYR A 246 12.12 6.39 -46.84
C TYR A 246 13.05 6.97 -47.93
N VAL A 247 13.30 6.20 -48.99
CA VAL A 247 14.12 6.63 -50.15
C VAL A 247 13.50 7.85 -50.83
N ASN A 248 12.17 7.87 -51.02
CA ASN A 248 11.48 9.02 -51.57
C ASN A 248 11.49 10.24 -50.63
N GLN A 249 11.44 10.01 -49.32
CA GLN A 249 11.54 11.07 -48.33
C GLN A 249 12.93 11.70 -48.33
N ILE A 250 14.01 10.91 -48.34
CA ILE A 250 15.39 11.40 -48.53
C ILE A 250 15.46 12.25 -49.80
N ARG A 251 14.94 11.74 -50.93
CA ARG A 251 14.96 12.47 -52.21
C ARG A 251 14.28 13.84 -52.12
N LYS A 252 13.14 13.93 -51.43
CA LYS A 252 12.42 15.18 -51.16
C LYS A 252 13.22 16.09 -50.23
N ASN A 253 13.78 15.56 -49.15
CA ASN A 253 14.59 16.31 -48.19
C ASN A 253 15.83 16.96 -48.84
N LEU A 254 16.37 16.36 -49.89
CA LEU A 254 17.47 16.94 -50.66
C LEU A 254 17.11 18.25 -51.39
N GLU A 255 15.83 18.58 -51.56
CA GLU A 255 15.43 19.91 -52.05
C GLU A 255 15.77 20.99 -51.03
N THR A 256 15.47 20.76 -49.75
CA THR A 256 15.84 21.66 -48.65
C THR A 256 17.34 21.66 -48.39
N TYR A 257 17.97 20.48 -48.41
CA TYR A 257 19.42 20.35 -48.20
C TYR A 257 20.23 21.17 -49.22
N ASP A 258 19.87 21.12 -50.50
CA ASP A 258 20.54 21.89 -51.56
C ASP A 258 20.47 23.40 -51.33
N THR A 259 19.46 23.92 -50.62
CA THR A 259 19.36 25.36 -50.33
C THR A 259 20.38 25.86 -49.31
N LYS A 260 21.02 24.94 -48.57
CA LYS A 260 22.00 25.26 -47.54
C LYS A 260 23.42 25.44 -48.07
N PHE A 261 23.68 25.07 -49.32
CA PHE A 261 24.99 25.15 -49.95
C PHE A 261 24.92 25.95 -51.24
N SER A 262 26.04 26.52 -51.68
CA SER A 262 26.11 27.03 -53.05
C SER A 262 26.16 25.86 -54.05
N LYS A 263 25.68 26.08 -55.28
CA LYS A 263 25.64 25.04 -56.33
C LYS A 263 27.00 24.48 -56.72
N ASP A 264 28.06 25.26 -56.51
CA ASP A 264 29.44 24.86 -56.82
C ASP A 264 30.05 24.02 -55.67
N GLU A 265 29.52 24.10 -54.45
CA GLU A 265 29.99 23.34 -53.28
C GLU A 265 29.33 21.96 -53.19
N VAL A 266 27.99 21.91 -53.27
CA VAL A 266 27.19 20.70 -53.17
C VAL A 266 26.09 20.71 -54.24
N ASN A 267 26.06 19.67 -55.07
CA ASN A 267 25.04 19.49 -56.09
C ASN A 267 24.51 18.04 -56.05
N THR A 268 23.27 17.88 -55.60
CA THR A 268 22.66 16.55 -55.41
C THR A 268 21.78 16.09 -56.58
N ILE A 269 21.80 16.76 -57.74
CA ILE A 269 20.95 16.40 -58.90
C ILE A 269 21.10 14.92 -59.30
N ASN A 270 22.35 14.43 -59.40
CA ASN A 270 22.61 13.03 -59.76
C ASN A 270 22.17 12.07 -58.65
N LEU A 271 22.31 12.47 -57.38
CA LEU A 271 21.85 11.68 -56.24
C LEU A 271 20.32 11.58 -56.19
N LYS A 272 19.61 12.68 -56.48
CA LYS A 272 18.14 12.69 -56.62
C LYS A 272 17.69 11.75 -57.74
N LYS A 273 18.41 11.73 -58.86
CA LYS A 273 18.14 10.81 -59.97
C LYS A 273 18.42 9.35 -59.58
N PHE A 274 19.54 9.09 -58.90
CA PHE A 274 19.89 7.78 -58.35
C PHE A 274 18.80 7.24 -57.41
N LEU A 275 18.34 8.05 -56.45
CA LEU A 275 17.25 7.71 -55.53
C LEU A 275 15.93 7.45 -56.25
N GLN A 276 15.60 8.25 -57.28
CA GLN A 276 14.41 8.04 -58.10
C GLN A 276 14.46 6.70 -58.83
N ASP A 277 15.59 6.38 -59.45
CA ASP A 277 15.77 5.13 -60.19
C ASP A 277 15.74 3.91 -59.24
N TRP A 278 16.27 4.05 -58.01
CA TRP A 278 16.18 3.02 -56.98
C TRP A 278 14.77 2.82 -56.46
N ALA A 279 14.04 3.89 -56.13
CA ALA A 279 12.64 3.80 -55.70
C ALA A 279 11.77 3.12 -56.76
N GLN A 280 11.98 3.44 -58.04
CA GLN A 280 11.28 2.80 -59.15
C GLN A 280 11.63 1.30 -59.27
N GLU A 281 12.89 0.92 -59.01
CA GLU A 281 13.29 -0.49 -58.98
C GLU A 281 12.58 -1.26 -57.85
N ILE A 282 12.52 -0.69 -56.64
CA ILE A 282 11.82 -1.30 -55.49
C ILE A 282 10.34 -1.50 -55.84
N GLN A 283 9.68 -0.48 -56.37
CA GLN A 283 8.27 -0.56 -56.75
C GLN A 283 8.00 -1.67 -57.78
N LEU A 284 8.78 -1.71 -58.86
CA LEU A 284 8.66 -2.74 -59.90
C LEU A 284 8.92 -4.14 -59.35
N PHE A 285 9.86 -4.27 -58.41
CA PHE A 285 10.16 -5.55 -57.77
C PHE A 285 8.97 -6.05 -56.95
N VAL A 286 8.35 -5.18 -56.14
CA VAL A 286 7.15 -5.49 -55.36
C VAL A 286 5.98 -5.90 -56.28
N GLU A 287 5.72 -5.12 -57.33
CA GLU A 287 4.65 -5.41 -58.31
C GLU A 287 4.83 -6.77 -59.00
N GLN A 288 6.08 -7.16 -59.30
CA GLN A 288 6.37 -8.42 -60.00
C GLN A 288 6.42 -9.64 -59.07
N LYS A 289 7.06 -9.51 -57.89
CA LYS A 289 7.36 -10.62 -56.96
C LYS A 289 6.36 -10.77 -55.82
N HIS A 290 5.64 -9.71 -55.48
CA HIS A 290 4.68 -9.66 -54.36
C HIS A 290 3.29 -9.22 -54.84
N LYS A 291 2.74 -9.90 -55.85
CA LYS A 291 1.47 -9.54 -56.53
C LYS A 291 0.23 -9.38 -55.63
N SER A 292 0.25 -9.97 -54.43
CA SER A 292 -0.84 -9.86 -53.44
C SER A 292 -0.69 -8.67 -52.50
N PHE A 293 0.44 -7.97 -52.53
CA PHE A 293 0.73 -6.82 -51.69
C PHE A 293 0.52 -5.54 -52.49
N LYS A 294 -0.26 -4.61 -51.94
CA LYS A 294 -0.47 -3.27 -52.51
C LYS A 294 0.37 -2.28 -51.71
N MET A 295 1.26 -1.55 -52.39
CA MET A 295 2.05 -0.49 -51.75
C MET A 295 1.14 0.64 -51.26
N ARG A 296 1.56 1.31 -50.19
CA ARG A 296 0.80 2.43 -49.60
C ARG A 296 0.97 3.70 -50.45
N ASP A 297 -0.05 4.55 -50.44
CA ASP A 297 0.04 5.86 -51.10
C ASP A 297 0.92 6.83 -50.27
N VAL A 298 0.81 6.77 -48.94
CA VAL A 298 1.67 7.48 -47.97
C VAL A 298 2.28 6.44 -47.02
N GLY A 299 3.60 6.46 -46.90
CA GLY A 299 4.34 5.52 -46.07
C GLY A 299 4.47 5.99 -44.64
N VAL A 300 4.31 5.07 -43.70
CA VAL A 300 4.65 5.32 -42.30
C VAL A 300 6.13 5.03 -42.06
N LEU A 301 6.86 6.02 -41.58
CA LEU A 301 8.29 5.98 -41.25
C LEU A 301 8.49 6.12 -39.75
N ASP A 302 9.54 5.50 -39.22
CA ASP A 302 9.87 5.59 -37.79
C ASP A 302 10.46 6.97 -37.47
N PHE A 303 10.21 7.45 -36.25
CA PHE A 303 10.88 8.63 -35.74
C PHE A 303 12.38 8.37 -35.63
N PHE A 304 13.17 9.36 -36.04
CA PHE A 304 14.62 9.26 -35.94
C PHE A 304 15.23 10.66 -35.90
N ASN A 305 16.05 10.95 -34.89
CA ASN A 305 16.57 12.30 -34.65
C ASN A 305 18.02 12.31 -34.14
N GLU A 306 18.88 11.46 -34.70
CA GLU A 306 20.27 11.32 -34.24
C GLU A 306 21.24 12.21 -35.02
N PHE A 307 20.96 12.53 -36.29
CA PHE A 307 21.88 13.34 -37.07
C PHE A 307 21.82 14.79 -36.64
N HIS A 308 22.98 15.43 -36.62
CA HIS A 308 23.12 16.87 -36.49
C HIS A 308 23.12 17.53 -37.86
N SER A 309 22.94 18.86 -37.85
CA SER A 309 23.07 19.68 -39.04
C SER A 309 24.34 19.40 -39.83
N PRO A 310 24.36 19.55 -41.16
CA PRO A 310 23.20 19.69 -42.06
C PRO A 310 22.49 18.37 -42.40
N PHE A 311 22.95 17.24 -41.85
CA PHE A 311 22.47 15.91 -42.21
C PHE A 311 21.15 15.55 -41.53
N ASP A 312 20.82 16.24 -40.44
CA ASP A 312 19.49 16.24 -39.79
C ASP A 312 18.36 16.46 -40.80
N ILE A 313 18.51 17.41 -41.73
CA ILE A 313 17.52 17.72 -42.78
C ILE A 313 17.21 16.48 -43.62
N VAL A 314 18.20 15.62 -43.86
CA VAL A 314 18.10 14.53 -44.81
C VAL A 314 17.66 13.24 -44.14
N PHE A 315 18.31 12.86 -43.04
CA PHE A 315 18.14 11.55 -42.41
C PHE A 315 17.16 11.56 -41.23
N ASN A 316 16.99 12.67 -40.52
CA ASN A 316 16.04 12.71 -39.40
C ASN A 316 14.60 12.72 -39.94
N ILE A 317 13.74 11.96 -39.27
CA ILE A 317 12.33 11.79 -39.61
C ILE A 317 11.50 12.16 -38.39
N ASP A 318 10.61 13.12 -38.57
CA ASP A 318 9.54 13.46 -37.62
C ASP A 318 8.20 13.22 -38.29
N MET A 319 7.71 11.97 -38.22
CA MET A 319 6.42 11.63 -38.77
C MET A 319 5.29 12.00 -37.81
N LYS A 320 4.32 12.74 -38.34
CA LYS A 320 3.15 13.21 -37.59
C LYS A 320 1.90 12.52 -38.11
N ILE A 321 1.13 11.95 -37.19
CA ILE A 321 -0.22 11.45 -37.43
C ILE A 321 -1.23 12.30 -36.66
N TYR A 322 -2.49 12.20 -37.06
CA TYR A 322 -3.59 12.97 -36.48
C TYR A 322 -4.72 12.03 -36.12
N LYS A 323 -5.43 12.33 -35.02
CA LYS A 323 -6.59 11.54 -34.58
C LYS A 323 -7.89 12.28 -34.91
N HIS A 324 -8.79 11.62 -35.64
CA HIS A 324 -10.11 12.16 -35.96
C HIS A 324 -11.16 11.06 -35.86
N GLU A 325 -12.25 11.30 -35.11
CA GLU A 325 -13.33 10.33 -34.87
C GLU A 325 -12.83 8.93 -34.44
N GLY A 326 -11.77 8.89 -33.64
CA GLY A 326 -11.15 7.66 -33.13
C GLY A 326 -10.18 6.97 -34.09
N LYS A 327 -10.03 7.44 -35.33
CA LYS A 327 -9.10 6.88 -36.33
C LYS A 327 -7.84 7.72 -36.45
N TYR A 328 -6.73 7.07 -36.77
CA TYR A 328 -5.46 7.75 -37.06
C TYR A 328 -5.27 7.95 -38.56
N LEU A 329 -4.82 9.15 -38.93
CA LEU A 329 -4.66 9.60 -40.30
C LEU A 329 -3.28 10.24 -40.48
N THR A 330 -2.70 10.11 -41.68
CA THR A 330 -1.46 10.85 -42.02
C THR A 330 -1.72 12.31 -42.40
N GLU A 331 -2.97 12.69 -42.69
CA GLU A 331 -3.36 14.04 -43.08
C GLU A 331 -4.19 14.75 -42.01
N ASN A 332 -3.95 16.05 -41.83
CA ASN A 332 -4.74 16.90 -40.95
C ASN A 332 -6.03 17.34 -41.66
N VAL A 333 -7.06 16.49 -41.59
CA VAL A 333 -8.32 16.65 -42.36
C VAL A 333 -9.17 17.86 -41.96
N THR A 334 -9.05 18.37 -40.73
CA THR A 334 -9.79 19.57 -40.28
C THR A 334 -8.93 20.83 -40.17
N GLY A 335 -7.60 20.68 -40.21
CA GLY A 335 -6.62 21.77 -40.09
C GLY A 335 -6.27 22.15 -38.65
N ASP A 336 -6.95 21.60 -37.65
CA ASP A 336 -6.81 21.92 -36.22
C ASP A 336 -6.62 20.69 -35.32
N LEU A 337 -6.32 19.52 -35.90
CA LEU A 337 -6.02 18.30 -35.13
C LEU A 337 -4.65 18.37 -34.44
N GLU A 338 -4.56 17.76 -33.25
CA GLU A 338 -3.30 17.60 -32.51
C GLU A 338 -2.36 16.65 -33.26
N GLU A 339 -1.10 17.07 -33.38
CA GLU A 339 -0.02 16.26 -33.95
C GLU A 339 0.41 15.19 -32.94
N LEU A 340 0.41 13.93 -33.37
CA LEU A 340 0.86 12.80 -32.58
C LEU A 340 1.99 12.07 -33.31
N ASN A 341 3.08 11.78 -32.60
CA ASN A 341 4.13 10.93 -33.13
C ASN A 341 3.94 9.51 -32.55
N PRO A 342 3.71 8.48 -33.40
CA PRO A 342 3.46 7.12 -32.92
C PRO A 342 4.62 6.52 -32.14
N ASP A 343 5.87 6.85 -32.48
CA ASP A 343 7.05 6.33 -31.80
C ASP A 343 7.13 6.85 -30.35
N GLN A 344 6.66 8.08 -30.12
CA GLN A 344 6.60 8.72 -28.82
C GLN A 344 5.48 8.19 -27.92
N LEU A 345 4.64 7.24 -28.39
CA LEU A 345 3.63 6.56 -27.56
C LEU A 345 4.24 5.48 -26.65
N LEU A 346 5.41 4.96 -27.02
CA LEU A 346 6.21 4.06 -26.21
C LEU A 346 7.33 4.82 -25.51
N LEU A 347 7.78 4.34 -24.35
CA LEU A 347 8.93 4.91 -23.65
C LEU A 347 10.18 4.95 -24.55
N ASP A 348 11.07 5.92 -24.33
CA ASP A 348 12.36 5.92 -25.01
C ASP A 348 13.23 4.76 -24.48
N ALA A 349 13.56 3.80 -25.35
CA ALA A 349 14.34 2.62 -24.98
C ALA A 349 15.82 2.93 -24.66
N LYS A 350 16.32 4.12 -25.02
CA LYS A 350 17.68 4.58 -24.65
C LYS A 350 17.74 5.06 -23.21
N GLU A 351 16.65 5.70 -22.74
CA GLU A 351 16.57 6.30 -21.41
C GLU A 351 15.77 5.45 -20.42
N SER A 352 15.03 4.44 -20.88
CA SER A 352 14.13 3.64 -20.05
C SER A 352 14.50 2.17 -20.05
N LYS A 353 14.06 1.48 -19.00
CA LYS A 353 14.08 0.01 -18.91
C LYS A 353 12.67 -0.51 -18.61
N ILE A 354 12.53 -1.82 -18.45
CA ILE A 354 11.29 -2.41 -17.96
C ILE A 354 11.54 -3.38 -16.81
N ILE A 355 10.52 -3.60 -15.99
CA ILE A 355 10.55 -4.49 -14.83
C ILE A 355 9.96 -5.84 -15.22
N LEU A 356 10.68 -6.91 -14.90
CA LEU A 356 10.17 -8.28 -14.93
C LEU A 356 9.38 -8.56 -13.65
N LEU A 357 8.13 -8.98 -13.79
CA LEU A 357 7.26 -9.39 -12.68
C LEU A 357 7.38 -10.89 -12.46
N LYS A 358 7.34 -11.31 -11.19
CA LYS A 358 7.26 -12.74 -10.88
C LYS A 358 5.93 -13.32 -11.40
N SER A 359 5.97 -14.53 -11.93
CA SER A 359 4.75 -15.24 -12.34
C SER A 359 3.82 -15.44 -11.15
N GLY A 360 2.58 -14.93 -11.26
CA GLY A 360 1.62 -14.88 -10.14
C GLY A 360 1.98 -13.87 -9.04
N GLY A 361 2.89 -12.93 -9.29
CA GLY A 361 3.27 -11.86 -8.36
C GLY A 361 2.44 -10.57 -8.51
N PHE A 362 1.42 -10.57 -9.37
CA PHE A 362 0.52 -9.44 -9.60
C PHE A 362 -0.90 -9.95 -9.86
N ASN A 363 -1.89 -9.09 -9.63
CA ASN A 363 -3.29 -9.44 -9.81
C ASN A 363 -3.72 -9.27 -11.27
N ASP A 364 -3.67 -10.34 -12.06
CA ASP A 364 -4.07 -10.35 -13.48
C ASP A 364 -5.54 -9.95 -13.77
N TYR A 365 -6.38 -9.94 -12.75
CA TYR A 365 -7.74 -9.42 -12.86
C TYR A 365 -7.77 -7.88 -12.84
N LEU A 366 -6.99 -7.27 -11.95
CA LEU A 366 -7.05 -5.83 -11.62
C LEU A 366 -5.88 -5.01 -12.14
N ALA A 367 -4.76 -5.63 -12.45
CA ALA A 367 -3.54 -4.94 -12.82
C ALA A 367 -3.14 -5.33 -14.24
N THR A 368 -2.70 -4.33 -14.99
CA THR A 368 -2.12 -4.53 -16.31
C THR A 368 -0.72 -5.09 -16.19
N ALA A 369 -0.38 -6.05 -17.05
CA ALA A 369 0.99 -6.47 -17.31
C ALA A 369 1.17 -6.79 -18.79
N LEU A 370 2.35 -6.49 -19.33
CA LEU A 370 2.72 -6.84 -20.70
C LEU A 370 3.15 -8.30 -20.74
N GLU A 371 2.32 -9.17 -21.33
CA GLU A 371 2.69 -10.56 -21.60
C GLU A 371 3.71 -10.62 -22.75
N ALA A 372 4.83 -11.29 -22.54
CA ALA A 372 5.82 -11.57 -23.58
C ALA A 372 6.11 -13.08 -23.66
N VAL A 373 6.24 -13.59 -24.87
CA VAL A 373 6.65 -14.99 -25.11
C VAL A 373 8.18 -15.03 -25.23
N GLY A 374 8.82 -15.84 -24.40
CA GLY A 374 10.26 -16.07 -24.44
C GLY A 374 10.69 -16.91 -25.64
N ASP A 375 11.97 -16.83 -26.01
CA ASP A 375 12.56 -17.71 -27.03
C ASP A 375 12.51 -19.20 -26.65
N ASP A 376 12.24 -19.53 -25.38
CA ASP A 376 12.00 -20.87 -24.87
C ASP A 376 10.53 -21.32 -24.94
N GLY A 377 9.63 -20.44 -25.37
CA GLY A 377 8.19 -20.69 -25.46
C GLY A 377 7.41 -20.42 -24.17
N GLU A 378 8.06 -20.03 -23.08
CA GLU A 378 7.41 -19.71 -21.81
C GLU A 378 6.88 -18.27 -21.78
N LYS A 379 5.89 -18.01 -20.92
CA LYS A 379 5.28 -16.70 -20.75
C LYS A 379 5.94 -15.91 -19.63
N TYR A 380 6.23 -14.64 -19.89
CA TYR A 380 6.81 -13.68 -18.95
C TYR A 380 5.94 -12.43 -18.90
N PHE A 381 5.94 -11.74 -17.76
CA PHE A 381 5.11 -10.56 -17.53
C PHE A 381 5.98 -9.36 -17.16
N PHE A 382 5.76 -8.24 -17.83
CA PHE A 382 6.56 -7.04 -17.65
C PHE A 382 5.67 -5.82 -17.33
N SER A 383 6.28 -4.76 -16.78
CA SER A 383 5.65 -3.45 -16.71
C SER A 383 5.31 -2.90 -18.11
N LEU A 384 4.28 -2.06 -18.21
CA LEU A 384 3.87 -1.45 -19.48
C LEU A 384 4.83 -0.34 -19.90
N PRO A 385 5.43 -0.38 -21.11
CA PRO A 385 6.37 0.64 -21.59
C PRO A 385 5.67 1.74 -22.40
N LEU A 386 4.53 2.22 -21.93
CA LEU A 386 3.83 3.36 -22.53
C LEU A 386 4.45 4.66 -22.02
N SER A 387 4.63 5.66 -22.89
CA SER A 387 5.01 7.01 -22.44
C SER A 387 3.83 7.73 -21.80
N GLU A 388 4.06 8.90 -21.17
CA GLU A 388 2.96 9.74 -20.65
C GLU A 388 1.94 10.12 -21.75
N LEU A 389 2.42 10.32 -22.99
CA LEU A 389 1.60 10.54 -24.18
C LEU A 389 0.83 9.27 -24.59
N GLY A 390 1.47 8.10 -24.53
CA GLY A 390 0.84 6.81 -24.77
C GLY A 390 -0.26 6.49 -23.76
N LEU A 391 -0.03 6.79 -22.48
CA LEU A 391 -1.04 6.66 -21.44
C LEU A 391 -2.22 7.58 -21.70
N ARG A 392 -1.99 8.85 -22.06
CA ARG A 392 -3.06 9.81 -22.37
C ARG A 392 -3.97 9.29 -23.50
N GLU A 393 -3.37 8.61 -24.48
CA GLU A 393 -4.10 8.10 -25.64
C GLU A 393 -4.79 6.75 -25.38
N PHE A 394 -4.20 5.87 -24.56
CA PHE A 394 -4.66 4.48 -24.43
C PHE A 394 -5.24 4.11 -23.08
N TYR A 395 -5.10 4.91 -22.02
CA TYR A 395 -5.47 4.53 -20.66
C TYR A 395 -6.91 3.99 -20.56
N SER A 396 -7.89 4.76 -21.06
CA SER A 396 -9.32 4.38 -21.08
C SER A 396 -9.65 3.14 -21.94
N ASN A 397 -8.70 2.66 -22.75
CA ASN A 397 -8.85 1.52 -23.64
C ASN A 397 -7.68 0.52 -23.52
N LEU A 398 -7.02 0.44 -22.35
CA LEU A 398 -5.87 -0.46 -22.13
C LEU A 398 -6.20 -1.92 -22.42
N ASN A 399 -7.44 -2.33 -22.16
CA ASN A 399 -7.90 -3.69 -22.38
C ASN A 399 -7.99 -4.11 -23.84
N THR A 400 -8.36 -3.20 -24.73
CA THR A 400 -8.34 -3.48 -26.16
C THR A 400 -6.90 -3.50 -26.66
N LEU A 401 -6.04 -2.61 -26.13
CA LEU A 401 -4.63 -2.56 -26.48
C LEU A 401 -3.90 -3.87 -26.14
N LEU A 402 -4.14 -4.45 -24.96
CA LEU A 402 -3.48 -5.66 -24.46
C LEU A 402 -4.03 -6.97 -25.06
N LYS A 403 -5.16 -6.95 -25.79
CA LYS A 403 -5.80 -8.13 -26.38
C LYS A 403 -5.54 -8.22 -27.88
N PHE A 404 -4.47 -8.92 -28.25
CA PHE A 404 -4.06 -9.09 -29.65
C PHE A 404 -5.20 -9.56 -30.56
N GLY A 405 -5.40 -8.85 -31.67
CA GLY A 405 -6.37 -9.20 -32.72
C GLY A 405 -7.81 -8.74 -32.46
N LYS A 406 -8.05 -7.97 -31.39
CA LYS A 406 -9.36 -7.39 -31.06
C LYS A 406 -9.31 -5.86 -31.08
N GLY A 407 -9.18 -5.27 -32.28
CA GLY A 407 -9.27 -3.83 -32.46
C GLY A 407 -8.37 -3.28 -33.56
N ASP A 408 -8.35 -1.96 -33.66
CA ASP A 408 -7.51 -1.11 -34.51
C ASP A 408 -6.13 -0.82 -33.89
N LYS A 409 -5.91 -1.22 -32.63
CA LYS A 409 -4.68 -1.00 -31.85
C LYS A 409 -4.31 -2.27 -31.09
N ASN A 410 -3.03 -2.65 -31.08
CA ASN A 410 -2.54 -3.82 -30.32
C ASN A 410 -1.12 -3.57 -29.80
N ILE A 411 -0.80 -4.05 -28.60
CA ILE A 411 0.59 -4.15 -28.12
C ILE A 411 0.97 -5.62 -27.94
N SER A 412 2.18 -5.98 -28.36
CA SER A 412 2.71 -7.34 -28.23
C SER A 412 4.17 -7.30 -27.83
N ALA A 413 4.67 -8.37 -27.20
CA ALA A 413 6.05 -8.42 -26.75
C ALA A 413 6.68 -9.81 -26.94
N LYS A 414 8.00 -9.81 -27.16
CA LYS A 414 8.84 -11.00 -27.26
C LYS A 414 10.05 -10.87 -26.36
N TYR A 415 10.26 -11.84 -25.47
CA TYR A 415 11.42 -11.83 -24.57
C TYR A 415 12.60 -12.57 -25.19
N ILE A 416 13.68 -11.82 -25.46
CA ILE A 416 14.92 -12.32 -26.05
C ILE A 416 15.95 -12.57 -24.93
N LYS A 417 15.93 -13.80 -24.40
CA LYS A 417 16.74 -14.18 -23.23
C LYS A 417 18.24 -14.05 -23.44
N SER A 418 18.73 -14.28 -24.66
CA SER A 418 20.17 -14.26 -24.97
C SER A 418 20.83 -12.91 -24.77
N ILE A 419 20.04 -11.83 -24.80
CA ILE A 419 20.49 -10.44 -24.63
C ILE A 419 19.70 -9.72 -23.53
N GLU A 420 18.97 -10.45 -22.69
CA GLU A 420 18.23 -9.92 -21.53
C GLU A 420 17.36 -8.70 -21.86
N SER A 421 16.67 -8.76 -23.01
CA SER A 421 15.88 -7.63 -23.53
C SER A 421 14.53 -8.09 -24.07
N VAL A 422 13.56 -7.17 -24.08
CA VAL A 422 12.20 -7.42 -24.59
C VAL A 422 11.94 -6.53 -25.79
N GLU A 423 11.61 -7.16 -26.92
CA GLU A 423 11.11 -6.47 -28.11
C GLU A 423 9.61 -6.24 -27.93
N VAL A 424 9.19 -4.98 -27.91
CA VAL A 424 7.80 -4.56 -27.76
C VAL A 424 7.36 -3.92 -29.04
N THR A 425 6.22 -4.37 -29.58
CA THR A 425 5.63 -3.87 -30.83
C THR A 425 4.25 -3.32 -30.57
N LEU A 426 4.08 -2.02 -30.79
CA LEU A 426 2.80 -1.31 -30.82
C LEU A 426 2.30 -1.23 -32.27
N GLU A 427 1.17 -1.86 -32.55
CA GLU A 427 0.51 -1.82 -33.85
C GLU A 427 -0.71 -0.90 -33.81
N VAL A 428 -0.77 0.08 -34.71
CA VAL A 428 -1.86 1.05 -34.81
C VAL A 428 -2.38 1.11 -36.25
N GLU A 429 -3.70 1.15 -36.43
CA GLU A 429 -4.31 1.36 -37.75
C GLU A 429 -4.27 2.83 -38.16
N ILE A 430 -3.48 3.14 -39.20
CA ILE A 430 -3.33 4.48 -39.78
C ILE A 430 -3.80 4.42 -41.24
N ASP A 431 -4.73 5.30 -41.63
CA ASP A 431 -5.34 5.31 -42.97
C ASP A 431 -5.84 3.93 -43.43
N GLY A 432 -6.44 3.16 -42.50
CA GLY A 432 -6.96 1.81 -42.75
C GLY A 432 -5.90 0.71 -42.88
N HIS A 433 -4.63 1.01 -42.57
CA HIS A 433 -3.52 0.06 -42.62
C HIS A 433 -2.90 -0.12 -41.22
N LYS A 434 -2.82 -1.38 -40.78
CA LYS A 434 -2.08 -1.74 -39.56
C LYS A 434 -0.60 -1.45 -39.71
N THR A 435 -0.07 -0.66 -38.80
CA THR A 435 1.30 -0.18 -38.84
C THR A 435 1.99 -0.47 -37.51
N PRO A 436 3.06 -1.29 -37.49
CA PRO A 436 3.80 -1.62 -36.28
C PRO A 436 4.94 -0.62 -36.01
N PHE A 437 5.16 -0.32 -34.73
CA PHE A 437 6.28 0.43 -34.18
C PHE A 437 6.91 -0.42 -33.08
N SER A 438 8.20 -0.73 -33.20
CA SER A 438 8.88 -1.68 -32.33
C SER A 438 10.06 -1.04 -31.61
N LYS A 439 10.22 -1.34 -30.32
CA LYS A 439 11.36 -0.92 -29.48
C LYS A 439 11.89 -2.10 -28.68
N ILE A 440 13.19 -2.13 -28.40
CA ILE A 440 13.83 -3.18 -27.59
C ILE A 440 14.28 -2.57 -26.26
N TYR A 441 13.68 -3.01 -25.16
CA TYR A 441 14.00 -2.53 -23.81
C TYR A 441 14.91 -3.50 -23.08
N LYS A 442 15.92 -2.98 -22.38
CA LYS A 442 16.68 -3.74 -21.38
C LYS A 442 15.80 -3.98 -20.15
N ILE A 443 16.05 -5.09 -19.46
CA ILE A 443 15.34 -5.44 -18.23
C ILE A 443 16.19 -5.02 -17.03
N GLN A 444 15.57 -4.39 -16.03
CA GLN A 444 16.29 -3.89 -14.85
C GLN A 444 16.58 -4.99 -13.81
N ASN A 445 15.70 -5.98 -13.68
CA ASN A 445 15.70 -6.95 -12.57
C ASN A 445 15.59 -8.41 -13.05
N VAL A 446 16.43 -8.79 -14.02
CA VAL A 446 16.44 -10.14 -14.61
C VAL A 446 16.61 -11.23 -13.54
N ASP A 447 17.54 -11.02 -12.60
CA ASP A 447 17.89 -12.00 -11.57
C ASP A 447 16.90 -12.05 -10.39
N ASP A 448 16.11 -11.00 -10.19
CA ASP A 448 15.20 -10.85 -9.05
C ASP A 448 13.84 -10.26 -9.52
N PRO A 449 12.99 -11.09 -10.15
CA PRO A 449 11.66 -10.67 -10.59
C PRO A 449 10.85 -10.05 -9.45
N LEU A 450 10.15 -8.95 -9.73
CA LEU A 450 9.44 -8.18 -8.72
C LEU A 450 8.31 -9.03 -8.10
N ASP A 451 8.38 -9.21 -6.78
CA ASP A 451 7.44 -9.97 -5.96
C ASP A 451 7.17 -9.22 -4.66
N THR A 452 6.07 -8.45 -4.62
CA THR A 452 5.81 -7.46 -3.59
C THR A 452 4.32 -7.12 -3.54
N ASN A 453 3.87 -6.40 -2.52
CA ASN A 453 2.47 -6.03 -2.35
C ASN A 453 2.22 -4.53 -2.57
N VAL A 454 1.24 -4.22 -3.42
CA VAL A 454 0.67 -2.87 -3.56
C VAL A 454 -0.84 -3.00 -3.49
N VAL A 455 -1.44 -2.36 -2.49
CA VAL A 455 -2.82 -2.63 -2.05
C VAL A 455 -3.62 -1.34 -1.98
N LEU A 456 -4.80 -1.34 -2.59
CA LEU A 456 -5.76 -0.25 -2.63
C LEU A 456 -6.89 -0.49 -1.61
N TRP A 457 -7.42 0.60 -1.07
CA TRP A 457 -8.64 0.61 -0.25
C TRP A 457 -9.40 1.94 -0.41
N PRO A 458 -10.74 1.97 -0.46
CA PRO A 458 -11.63 0.81 -0.50
C PRO A 458 -11.71 0.20 -1.92
N ASN A 459 -12.50 -0.87 -2.08
CA ASN A 459 -12.71 -1.58 -3.35
C ASN A 459 -13.80 -0.93 -4.23
N PHE A 460 -14.02 0.38 -4.09
CA PHE A 460 -15.02 1.11 -4.86
C PHE A 460 -14.57 2.53 -5.14
N THR A 461 -15.18 3.15 -6.15
CA THR A 461 -15.05 4.58 -6.51
C THR A 461 -16.41 5.24 -6.48
N ALA A 462 -16.47 6.51 -6.05
CA ALA A 462 -17.65 7.35 -6.12
C ALA A 462 -17.31 8.83 -5.95
N SER A 463 -17.96 9.70 -6.70
CA SER A 463 -17.85 11.16 -6.69
C SER A 463 -18.25 11.80 -5.35
N ASN A 464 -19.12 11.14 -4.59
CA ASN A 464 -19.51 11.53 -3.23
C ASN A 464 -18.62 10.88 -2.15
N TRP A 465 -17.56 10.14 -2.50
CA TRP A 465 -16.59 9.55 -1.58
C TRP A 465 -15.18 10.12 -1.82
N ASN A 466 -14.50 10.59 -0.77
CA ASN A 466 -13.24 11.35 -0.89
C ASN A 466 -12.06 10.75 -0.11
N SER A 467 -12.10 9.46 0.23
CA SER A 467 -11.09 8.84 1.12
C SER A 467 -10.55 7.54 0.52
N TYR A 468 -9.49 7.66 -0.28
CA TYR A 468 -8.79 6.55 -0.90
C TYR A 468 -7.41 6.38 -0.29
N TYR A 469 -6.98 5.14 -0.10
CA TYR A 469 -5.69 4.81 0.50
C TYR A 469 -4.96 3.74 -0.31
N MET A 470 -3.63 3.85 -0.37
CA MET A 470 -2.77 2.86 -0.97
C MET A 470 -1.63 2.48 -0.02
N TYR A 471 -1.45 1.19 0.21
CA TYR A 471 -0.29 0.60 0.88
C TYR A 471 0.68 0.09 -0.18
N SER A 472 1.97 0.38 -0.04
CA SER A 472 3.00 -0.07 -0.97
C SER A 472 4.23 -0.58 -0.24
N GLU A 473 4.67 -1.79 -0.57
CA GLU A 473 6.00 -2.32 -0.20
C GLU A 473 7.09 -1.87 -1.20
N VAL A 474 6.69 -1.30 -2.35
CA VAL A 474 7.60 -0.60 -3.28
C VAL A 474 7.70 0.86 -2.84
N LEU A 475 8.86 1.22 -2.29
CA LEU A 475 9.06 2.56 -1.71
C LEU A 475 9.26 3.60 -2.80
N HIS A 476 8.84 4.84 -2.59
CA HIS A 476 9.15 5.93 -3.54
C HIS A 476 10.64 6.30 -3.57
N ASN A 477 11.41 5.92 -2.54
CA ASN A 477 12.80 6.30 -2.32
C ASN A 477 13.77 5.12 -2.21
N ASP A 478 13.40 3.92 -2.68
CA ASP A 478 14.32 2.78 -2.70
C ASP A 478 15.49 3.01 -3.68
N ASP A 479 16.65 2.43 -3.37
CA ASP A 479 17.88 2.62 -4.15
C ASP A 479 17.85 1.91 -5.51
N LYS A 480 17.00 0.88 -5.67
CA LYS A 480 16.96 0.04 -6.89
C LYS A 480 15.71 0.26 -7.74
N ILE A 481 14.53 0.05 -7.14
CA ILE A 481 13.23 0.11 -7.82
C ILE A 481 12.29 0.93 -6.94
N LYS A 482 11.86 2.06 -7.48
CA LYS A 482 10.94 2.99 -6.83
C LYS A 482 9.53 2.82 -7.38
N GLY A 483 8.54 3.05 -6.53
CA GLY A 483 7.12 3.01 -6.91
C GLY A 483 6.46 4.34 -6.61
N ILE A 484 5.95 5.02 -7.64
CA ILE A 484 5.27 6.31 -7.51
C ILE A 484 3.78 6.13 -7.80
N PRO A 485 2.87 6.44 -6.86
CA PRO A 485 1.44 6.30 -7.06
C PRO A 485 0.91 7.23 -8.16
N LEU A 486 -0.02 6.71 -8.96
CA LEU A 486 -0.81 7.47 -9.93
C LEU A 486 -2.25 7.60 -9.46
N ILE A 487 -2.86 8.75 -9.73
CA ILE A 487 -4.23 9.07 -9.33
C ILE A 487 -5.08 9.48 -10.52
N SER A 488 -6.39 9.35 -10.35
CA SER A 488 -7.38 9.76 -11.34
C SER A 488 -7.57 11.28 -11.37
N LYS A 489 -8.10 11.77 -12.49
CA LYS A 489 -8.53 13.15 -12.64
C LYS A 489 -9.78 13.42 -11.78
N SER A 490 -9.90 14.63 -11.24
CA SER A 490 -10.93 14.93 -10.23
C SER A 490 -12.36 15.04 -10.77
N ASP A 491 -12.52 15.35 -12.06
CA ASP A 491 -13.80 15.46 -12.77
C ASP A 491 -14.15 14.22 -13.60
N ASP A 492 -13.18 13.35 -13.87
CA ASP A 492 -13.37 12.09 -14.58
C ASP A 492 -12.48 10.98 -13.98
N TYR A 493 -13.11 10.08 -13.21
CA TYR A 493 -12.41 8.97 -12.57
C TYR A 493 -11.96 7.88 -13.55
N GLU A 494 -12.27 7.96 -14.84
CA GLU A 494 -11.74 7.04 -15.86
C GLU A 494 -10.44 7.57 -16.49
N GLU A 495 -10.03 8.80 -16.21
CA GLU A 495 -8.79 9.41 -16.72
C GLU A 495 -7.68 9.48 -15.66
N LEU A 496 -6.42 9.47 -16.10
CA LEU A 496 -5.25 9.78 -15.26
C LEU A 496 -5.13 11.30 -15.06
N MET A 497 -4.60 11.71 -13.90
CA MET A 497 -4.30 13.12 -13.64
C MET A 497 -2.98 13.56 -14.29
N TYR A 498 -3.03 14.66 -15.03
CA TYR A 498 -1.88 15.34 -15.66
C TYR A 498 -1.75 16.75 -15.08
N LYS A 499 -0.53 17.30 -15.05
CA LYS A 499 -0.28 18.66 -14.53
C LYS A 499 -0.98 19.71 -15.41
N ASP A 500 -1.67 20.67 -14.79
CA ASP A 500 -2.26 21.84 -15.44
C ASP A 500 -1.28 22.54 -16.40
N GLY A 501 -1.61 22.50 -17.70
CA GLY A 501 -0.80 23.09 -18.78
C GLY A 501 -0.85 22.26 -20.07
N LYS A 502 -0.15 22.73 -21.11
CA LYS A 502 0.04 21.98 -22.37
C LYS A 502 1.18 20.95 -22.30
N GLU A 503 1.82 20.79 -21.14
CA GLU A 503 2.87 19.80 -20.95
C GLU A 503 2.21 18.49 -20.57
N ASN A 504 2.29 17.48 -21.43
CA ASN A 504 1.70 16.14 -21.27
C ASN A 504 2.33 15.31 -20.14
N LYS A 505 2.55 15.91 -18.96
CA LYS A 505 3.25 15.32 -17.82
C LYS A 505 2.27 14.83 -16.76
N LEU A 506 2.47 13.62 -16.26
CA LEU A 506 1.62 13.05 -15.21
C LEU A 506 1.77 13.85 -13.91
N TYR A 507 0.69 13.88 -13.14
CA TYR A 507 0.70 14.39 -11.78
C TYR A 507 1.24 13.31 -10.84
N TYR A 508 2.34 13.62 -10.15
CA TYR A 508 2.93 12.74 -9.15
C TYR A 508 2.72 13.33 -7.76
N ILE A 509 2.42 12.47 -6.80
CA ILE A 509 2.32 12.85 -5.39
C ILE A 509 3.72 13.29 -4.94
N THR A 510 3.89 14.57 -4.65
CA THR A 510 5.18 15.10 -4.17
C THR A 510 5.26 15.01 -2.66
N ASP A 511 6.47 14.74 -2.18
CA ASP A 511 6.80 14.72 -0.76
C ASP A 511 6.91 16.12 -0.12
N GLU A 512 6.84 17.15 -0.96
CA GLU A 512 6.94 18.58 -0.63
C GLU A 512 5.62 19.11 -0.05
N LEU A 513 5.53 19.13 1.28
CA LEU A 513 4.42 19.74 2.03
C LEU A 513 4.36 21.27 1.92
N ASP A 514 5.34 21.89 1.25
CA ASP A 514 5.47 23.35 1.13
C ASP A 514 4.71 23.95 -0.06
N VAL A 515 4.07 23.12 -0.90
CA VAL A 515 3.14 23.60 -1.92
C VAL A 515 1.81 23.92 -1.23
N PRO A 516 1.37 25.19 -1.19
CA PRO A 516 0.10 25.56 -0.57
C PRO A 516 -1.06 24.73 -1.12
N ASP A 517 -1.93 24.21 -0.23
CA ASP A 517 -3.06 23.31 -0.58
C ASP A 517 -3.94 23.84 -1.75
N HIS A 518 -4.06 25.16 -1.90
CA HIS A 518 -4.84 25.79 -2.97
C HIS A 518 -4.20 25.70 -4.38
N LEU A 519 -2.96 25.22 -4.47
CA LEU A 519 -2.24 25.00 -5.74
C LEU A 519 -2.17 23.51 -6.11
N GLN A 520 -2.67 22.61 -5.25
CA GLN A 520 -2.71 21.18 -5.52
C GLN A 520 -3.97 20.84 -6.35
N GLN A 521 -3.82 20.02 -7.39
CA GLN A 521 -4.94 19.55 -8.23
C GLN A 521 -5.78 18.47 -7.54
N ALA A 522 -5.17 17.74 -6.60
CA ALA A 522 -5.81 16.77 -5.72
C ALA A 522 -5.17 16.83 -4.33
N ASN A 523 -5.97 16.53 -3.30
CA ASN A 523 -5.48 16.38 -1.93
C ASN A 523 -4.98 14.94 -1.77
N ALA A 524 -3.68 14.74 -2.05
CA ALA A 524 -3.03 13.44 -1.99
C ALA A 524 -1.66 13.55 -1.29
N HIS A 525 -1.40 12.68 -0.32
CA HIS A 525 -0.20 12.77 0.53
C HIS A 525 0.39 11.41 0.89
N LEU A 526 1.70 11.38 1.13
CA LEU A 526 2.39 10.29 1.81
C LEU A 526 2.22 10.42 3.33
N LEU A 527 1.42 9.54 3.93
CA LEU A 527 1.08 9.57 5.36
C LEU A 527 2.10 8.84 6.24
N VAL A 528 2.58 7.69 5.78
CA VAL A 528 3.53 6.83 6.49
C VAL A 528 4.68 6.56 5.54
N SER A 529 5.87 7.09 5.84
CA SER A 529 7.05 7.00 4.98
C SER A 529 8.08 6.00 5.51
N TYR A 530 8.89 5.46 4.61
CA TYR A 530 10.08 4.70 5.00
C TYR A 530 11.34 5.56 4.81
N ASP A 531 12.15 5.69 5.86
CA ASP A 531 13.45 6.35 5.82
C ASP A 531 14.49 5.35 6.32
N LYS A 532 15.36 4.90 5.41
CA LYS A 532 16.39 3.88 5.66
C LYS A 532 17.38 4.30 6.75
N ASP A 533 17.66 5.60 6.88
CA ASP A 533 18.58 6.13 7.88
C ASP A 533 17.96 6.23 9.27
N ARG A 534 16.67 6.56 9.34
CA ARG A 534 15.94 6.65 10.62
C ARG A 534 15.45 5.29 11.13
N LEU A 535 15.23 4.33 10.24
CA LEU A 535 14.69 2.99 10.56
C LEU A 535 15.76 1.89 10.43
N LYS A 536 17.03 2.20 10.75
CA LYS A 536 18.14 1.24 10.70
C LYS A 536 17.81 -0.03 11.48
N GLY A 537 17.97 -1.17 10.81
CA GLY A 537 17.71 -2.51 11.36
C GLY A 537 16.26 -2.99 11.26
N SER A 538 15.35 -2.22 10.64
CA SER A 538 14.00 -2.69 10.32
C SER A 538 13.92 -3.22 8.88
N ASP A 539 13.53 -4.49 8.75
CA ASP A 539 13.25 -5.12 7.45
C ASP A 539 11.82 -4.82 6.95
N LEU A 540 11.03 -4.06 7.71
CA LEU A 540 9.67 -3.66 7.32
C LEU A 540 9.70 -2.46 6.36
N LYS A 541 9.79 -2.73 5.06
CA LYS A 541 9.70 -1.71 4.02
C LYS A 541 8.24 -1.54 3.58
N TYR A 542 7.61 -0.44 3.97
CA TYR A 542 6.27 -0.08 3.47
C TYR A 542 5.98 1.40 3.64
N GLU A 543 5.04 1.87 2.81
CA GLU A 543 4.51 3.22 2.79
C GLU A 543 2.99 3.22 2.66
N ILE A 544 2.35 4.30 3.15
CA ILE A 544 0.91 4.48 3.04
C ILE A 544 0.60 5.87 2.51
N TYR A 545 -0.18 5.91 1.43
CA TYR A 545 -0.63 7.11 0.74
C TYR A 545 -2.13 7.32 0.99
N ASN A 546 -2.58 8.57 1.00
CA ASN A 546 -4.00 8.92 0.89
C ASN A 546 -4.26 9.82 -0.30
N SER A 547 -5.50 9.83 -0.78
CA SER A 547 -5.97 10.69 -1.85
C SER A 547 -7.46 10.94 -1.73
N ASN A 548 -7.92 12.13 -2.14
CA ASN A 548 -9.34 12.44 -2.27
C ASN A 548 -9.96 11.94 -3.59
N VAL A 549 -9.13 11.46 -4.51
CA VAL A 549 -9.52 10.83 -5.78
C VAL A 549 -8.94 9.41 -5.88
N PRO A 550 -9.57 8.48 -6.62
CA PRO A 550 -9.08 7.11 -6.76
C PRO A 550 -7.63 7.01 -7.25
N PHE A 551 -6.89 6.03 -6.72
CA PHE A 551 -5.60 5.59 -7.27
C PHE A 551 -5.82 4.76 -8.55
N LYS A 552 -4.93 4.92 -9.53
CA LYS A 552 -5.02 4.30 -10.86
C LYS A 552 -3.86 3.39 -11.23
N GLY A 553 -2.84 3.29 -10.38
CA GLY A 553 -1.68 2.46 -10.62
C GLY A 553 -0.43 3.01 -9.95
N ILE A 554 0.71 2.49 -10.38
CA ILE A 554 2.05 2.98 -10.00
C ILE A 554 2.94 3.11 -11.25
N GLU A 555 3.75 4.16 -11.28
CA GLU A 555 4.94 4.22 -12.13
C GLU A 555 6.10 3.55 -11.38
N LEU A 556 6.84 2.70 -12.08
CA LEU A 556 8.08 2.12 -11.58
C LEU A 556 9.25 2.93 -12.10
N ARG A 557 10.23 3.23 -11.24
CA ARG A 557 11.47 3.92 -11.64
C ARG A 557 12.70 3.14 -11.20
N GLY A 558 13.76 3.22 -11.99
CA GLY A 558 15.07 2.64 -11.69
C GLY A 558 16.10 3.74 -11.42
N ASN A 559 17.17 3.36 -10.72
CA ASN A 559 18.33 4.21 -10.52
C ASN A 559 19.61 3.35 -10.64
N GLU A 560 20.65 3.86 -11.30
CA GLU A 560 21.96 3.18 -11.47
C GLU A 560 23.11 3.85 -10.69
N GLY A 561 22.80 4.71 -9.72
CA GLY A 561 23.76 5.49 -8.93
C GLY A 561 23.95 6.94 -9.40
N ASP A 562 23.23 7.37 -10.44
CA ASP A 562 23.17 8.75 -10.91
C ASP A 562 22.10 9.56 -10.17
N TYR A 563 22.18 10.90 -10.24
CA TYR A 563 21.25 11.80 -9.55
C TYR A 563 19.81 11.73 -10.08
N ASP A 564 19.60 11.26 -11.32
CA ASP A 564 18.30 11.24 -11.98
C ASP A 564 17.75 9.81 -12.10
N ASP A 565 16.49 9.63 -11.70
CA ASP A 565 15.76 8.38 -11.89
C ASP A 565 15.28 8.25 -13.34
N TYR A 566 15.26 7.01 -13.86
CA TYR A 566 14.65 6.71 -15.15
C TYR A 566 13.38 5.88 -15.03
N ASN A 567 12.50 6.02 -16.03
CA ASN A 567 11.22 5.32 -16.06
C ASN A 567 11.42 3.83 -16.38
N CYS A 568 10.77 2.96 -15.61
CA CYS A 568 10.81 1.51 -15.74
C CYS A 568 9.45 0.90 -16.13
N GLY A 569 8.54 1.70 -16.68
CA GLY A 569 7.19 1.33 -17.06
C GLY A 569 6.18 1.42 -15.92
N TYR A 570 4.95 1.00 -16.22
CA TYR A 570 3.78 1.21 -15.36
C TYR A 570 3.07 -0.10 -15.01
N ILE A 571 2.46 -0.13 -13.82
CA ILE A 571 1.46 -1.12 -13.43
C ILE A 571 0.17 -0.36 -13.14
N LEU A 572 -0.82 -0.53 -14.00
CA LEU A 572 -2.05 0.27 -14.00
C LEU A 572 -3.24 -0.59 -13.59
N LEU A 573 -4.23 0.07 -13.02
CA LEU A 573 -5.52 -0.54 -12.74
C LEU A 573 -6.24 -0.85 -14.07
N ASP A 574 -6.80 -2.05 -14.16
CA ASP A 574 -7.75 -2.47 -15.19
C ASP A 574 -9.17 -2.32 -14.63
N ASP A 575 -9.82 -1.20 -14.96
CA ASP A 575 -11.19 -0.85 -14.56
C ASP A 575 -12.28 -1.40 -15.49
N SER A 576 -11.92 -2.07 -16.59
CA SER A 576 -12.91 -2.67 -17.50
C SER A 576 -13.67 -3.85 -16.90
N LYS A 577 -13.16 -4.41 -15.80
CA LYS A 577 -13.70 -5.62 -15.18
C LYS A 577 -14.46 -5.26 -13.91
N SER A 578 -15.79 -5.19 -14.03
CA SER A 578 -16.69 -4.92 -12.91
C SER A 578 -17.09 -6.22 -12.18
N ASP A 579 -16.41 -6.53 -11.07
CA ASP A 579 -16.82 -7.60 -10.15
C ASP A 579 -16.69 -7.11 -8.71
N ALA A 580 -17.76 -7.22 -7.92
CA ALA A 580 -17.76 -6.71 -6.55
C ALA A 580 -16.79 -7.45 -5.61
N ALA A 581 -16.51 -8.73 -5.87
CA ALA A 581 -15.62 -9.57 -5.07
C ALA A 581 -14.15 -9.45 -5.51
N LYS A 582 -13.88 -9.23 -6.81
CA LYS A 582 -12.52 -9.25 -7.37
C LYS A 582 -12.03 -7.90 -7.91
N GLY A 583 -12.96 -7.03 -8.26
CA GLY A 583 -12.74 -5.76 -8.95
C GLY A 583 -12.83 -4.53 -8.06
N ILE A 584 -12.84 -3.36 -8.70
CA ILE A 584 -13.25 -2.08 -8.12
C ILE A 584 -14.64 -1.74 -8.67
N VAL A 585 -15.56 -1.33 -7.79
CA VAL A 585 -16.96 -1.05 -8.15
C VAL A 585 -17.21 0.46 -8.20
N ASN A 586 -17.86 0.96 -9.25
CA ASN A 586 -18.37 2.33 -9.25
C ASN A 586 -19.73 2.39 -8.53
N LEU A 587 -19.89 3.29 -7.56
CA LEU A 587 -21.09 3.46 -6.73
C LEU A 587 -21.81 4.83 -6.92
N ASP A 588 -21.51 5.57 -8.00
CA ASP A 588 -22.02 6.93 -8.24
C ASP A 588 -23.55 7.07 -8.34
N GLU A 589 -24.27 6.00 -8.70
CA GLU A 589 -25.71 6.05 -9.00
C GLU A 589 -26.63 5.83 -7.79
N ASN A 590 -26.09 5.72 -6.57
CA ASN A 590 -26.87 5.26 -5.41
C ASN A 590 -27.32 6.40 -4.47
N GLU A 591 -28.63 6.52 -4.25
CA GLU A 591 -29.17 7.34 -3.16
C GLU A 591 -28.83 6.70 -1.80
N LEU A 592 -28.20 7.47 -0.91
CA LEU A 592 -27.75 6.98 0.39
C LEU A 592 -28.85 7.10 1.45
N ALA A 593 -29.37 5.96 1.91
CA ALA A 593 -30.34 5.88 2.99
C ALA A 593 -29.75 6.34 4.33
N LYS A 594 -30.48 7.16 5.08
CA LYS A 594 -30.04 7.67 6.38
C LYS A 594 -30.15 6.59 7.46
N VAL A 595 -29.11 6.46 8.28
CA VAL A 595 -29.09 5.54 9.43
C VAL A 595 -28.57 6.18 10.72
N ASP A 596 -29.09 5.70 11.84
CA ASP A 596 -28.60 6.07 13.18
C ASP A 596 -27.61 5.00 13.65
N VAL A 597 -26.42 5.41 14.08
CA VAL A 597 -25.34 4.49 14.46
C VAL A 597 -25.18 4.47 15.98
N GLY A 598 -24.90 3.30 16.55
CA GLY A 598 -24.57 3.12 17.96
C GLY A 598 -23.22 2.42 18.11
N ILE A 599 -22.30 3.02 18.88
CA ILE A 599 -20.99 2.44 19.19
C ILE A 599 -20.90 2.06 20.67
N ASP A 600 -20.75 0.76 20.93
CA ASP A 600 -20.38 0.21 22.24
C ASP A 600 -18.85 0.04 22.28
N PHE A 601 -18.14 1.07 22.74
CA PHE A 601 -16.68 1.03 22.90
C PHE A 601 -16.31 0.31 24.19
N GLY A 602 -16.03 -1.00 24.13
CA GLY A 602 -15.62 -1.81 25.28
C GLY A 602 -14.10 -1.85 25.50
N SER A 603 -13.68 -2.28 26.70
CA SER A 603 -12.26 -2.46 27.05
C SER A 603 -11.54 -3.46 26.15
N THR A 604 -12.18 -4.61 25.88
CA THR A 604 -11.58 -5.70 25.09
C THR A 604 -12.12 -5.75 23.67
N ASN A 605 -13.41 -5.43 23.48
CA ASN A 605 -14.08 -5.51 22.19
C ASN A 605 -15.07 -4.35 22.02
N THR A 606 -15.13 -3.83 20.80
CA THR A 606 -16.02 -2.76 20.35
C THR A 606 -17.09 -3.32 19.42
N THR A 607 -18.36 -3.06 19.72
CA THR A 607 -19.50 -3.50 18.89
C THR A 607 -20.18 -2.29 18.27
N ILE A 608 -20.54 -2.38 16.98
CA ILE A 608 -21.22 -1.31 16.26
C ILE A 608 -22.56 -1.81 15.74
N SER A 609 -23.60 -1.01 15.90
CA SER A 609 -24.89 -1.28 15.28
C SER A 609 -25.43 -0.05 14.57
N TYR A 610 -26.37 -0.26 13.67
CA TYR A 610 -27.11 0.84 13.04
C TYR A 610 -28.60 0.51 12.95
N ARG A 611 -29.43 1.55 12.87
CA ARG A 611 -30.87 1.47 12.63
C ARG A 611 -31.24 2.20 11.33
N THR A 612 -32.04 1.54 10.50
CA THR A 612 -32.63 2.11 9.27
C THR A 612 -33.99 2.77 9.54
N GLY A 613 -34.50 3.56 8.59
CA GLY A 613 -35.75 4.31 8.75
C GLY A 613 -37.01 3.47 8.99
N ASP A 614 -36.98 2.18 8.65
CA ASP A 614 -38.01 1.17 8.92
C ASP A 614 -37.92 0.55 10.32
N ASP A 615 -37.04 1.07 11.19
CA ASP A 615 -36.78 0.62 12.56
C ASP A 615 -36.09 -0.76 12.65
N THR A 616 -35.55 -1.26 11.54
CA THR A 616 -34.68 -2.44 11.53
C THR A 616 -33.31 -2.07 12.09
N SER A 617 -32.82 -2.81 13.09
CA SER A 617 -31.48 -2.60 13.66
C SER A 617 -30.57 -3.82 13.51
N THR A 618 -29.35 -3.56 13.04
CA THR A 618 -28.37 -4.55 12.58
C THR A 618 -27.01 -4.28 13.21
N VAL A 619 -26.26 -5.33 13.54
CA VAL A 619 -24.85 -5.21 13.95
C VAL A 619 -23.98 -5.16 12.69
N LEU A 620 -23.08 -4.18 12.63
CA LEU A 620 -22.18 -3.98 11.51
C LEU A 620 -20.99 -4.95 11.61
N SER A 621 -20.70 -5.64 10.51
CA SER A 621 -19.47 -6.42 10.28
C SER A 621 -18.69 -5.76 9.14
N SER A 622 -17.35 -5.82 9.17
CA SER A 622 -16.52 -5.36 8.03
C SER A 622 -16.36 -6.47 7.02
N GLN A 623 -16.35 -6.11 5.75
CA GLN A 623 -15.92 -6.99 4.66
C GLN A 623 -14.50 -6.64 4.21
N ASN A 624 -13.85 -7.56 3.48
CA ASN A 624 -12.57 -7.27 2.88
C ASN A 624 -12.71 -6.31 1.68
N ARG A 625 -12.40 -5.04 1.93
CA ARG A 625 -12.42 -3.94 0.94
C ARG A 625 -11.06 -3.69 0.29
N ARG A 626 -10.06 -4.54 0.50
CA ARG A 626 -8.73 -4.38 -0.10
C ARG A 626 -8.67 -4.91 -1.52
N ARG A 627 -7.87 -4.29 -2.38
CA ARG A 627 -7.60 -4.79 -3.73
C ARG A 627 -6.11 -4.68 -4.07
N PHE A 628 -5.50 -5.78 -4.47
CA PHE A 628 -4.07 -5.84 -4.77
C PHE A 628 -3.84 -5.51 -6.24
N LEU A 629 -2.89 -4.61 -6.52
CA LEU A 629 -2.30 -4.39 -7.85
C LEU A 629 -1.12 -5.34 -8.05
N LEU A 630 -0.16 -5.29 -7.13
CA LEU A 630 0.93 -6.25 -6.99
C LEU A 630 0.65 -7.17 -5.81
N GLY A 631 0.98 -8.45 -5.96
CA GLY A 631 0.63 -9.51 -5.02
C GLY A 631 -0.83 -9.97 -5.13
N HIS A 632 -1.23 -10.80 -4.18
CA HIS A 632 -2.60 -11.32 -4.06
C HIS A 632 -3.06 -11.32 -2.62
N ASP A 633 -4.34 -11.03 -2.40
CA ASP A 633 -4.95 -11.19 -1.08
C ASP A 633 -5.22 -12.68 -0.83
N ILE A 634 -4.46 -13.27 0.08
CA ILE A 634 -4.64 -14.65 0.53
C ILE A 634 -4.97 -14.57 2.02
N ASN A 635 -6.26 -14.70 2.35
CA ASN A 635 -6.68 -14.83 3.74
C ASN A 635 -6.44 -16.29 4.20
N ASP A 636 -5.25 -16.55 4.75
CA ASP A 636 -4.92 -17.80 5.42
C ASP A 636 -4.69 -17.59 6.93
N ASN A 637 -5.77 -17.74 7.68
CA ASN A 637 -5.79 -17.63 9.14
C ASN A 637 -4.97 -18.70 9.89
N ASN A 638 -4.37 -19.68 9.20
CA ASN A 638 -3.44 -20.64 9.82
C ASN A 638 -1.98 -20.19 9.73
N SER A 639 -1.68 -19.18 8.92
CA SER A 639 -0.36 -18.59 8.77
C SER A 639 -0.23 -17.34 9.63
N LEU A 640 1.01 -16.95 9.98
CA LEU A 640 1.26 -15.70 10.70
C LEU A 640 0.86 -14.50 9.83
N ALA A 641 0.22 -13.52 10.47
CA ALA A 641 -0.21 -12.29 9.80
C ALA A 641 0.99 -11.56 9.16
N LYS A 642 0.82 -11.17 7.89
CA LYS A 642 1.81 -10.47 7.08
C LYS A 642 1.82 -8.96 7.38
N PRO A 643 2.87 -8.22 7.00
CA PRO A 643 2.94 -6.77 7.22
C PRO A 643 1.72 -5.99 6.70
N ASN A 644 1.21 -6.32 5.51
CA ASN A 644 0.02 -5.66 4.94
C ASN A 644 -1.30 -6.01 5.66
N GLU A 645 -1.35 -7.08 6.45
CA GLU A 645 -2.52 -7.46 7.26
C GLU A 645 -2.51 -6.74 8.62
N LEU A 646 -1.36 -6.20 9.03
CA LEU A 646 -1.18 -5.52 10.31
C LEU A 646 -1.07 -4.00 10.16
N PHE A 647 -0.35 -3.51 9.15
CA PHE A 647 -0.11 -2.08 8.91
C PHE A 647 -0.97 -1.51 7.78
N PHE A 648 -2.06 -2.18 7.44
CA PHE A 648 -3.12 -1.68 6.57
C PHE A 648 -4.47 -2.24 7.03
N PHE A 649 -5.56 -1.89 6.35
CA PHE A 649 -6.88 -2.48 6.63
C PHE A 649 -6.80 -4.02 6.56
N GLN A 650 -7.45 -4.74 7.46
CA GLN A 650 -7.29 -6.20 7.52
C GLN A 650 -8.30 -6.89 6.58
N ASN A 651 -7.91 -8.04 6.01
CA ASN A 651 -8.79 -8.90 5.20
C ASN A 651 -9.69 -9.79 6.04
N ASP A 652 -9.36 -9.96 7.31
CA ASP A 652 -10.02 -10.94 8.14
C ASP A 652 -11.43 -10.49 8.55
N GLU A 653 -12.40 -11.40 8.59
CA GLU A 653 -13.75 -11.03 9.02
C GLU A 653 -13.75 -10.88 10.56
N PRO A 654 -14.02 -9.67 11.09
CA PRO A 654 -14.06 -9.45 12.53
C PRO A 654 -15.29 -10.11 13.18
N GLY A 655 -16.27 -10.53 12.37
CA GLY A 655 -17.57 -11.00 12.82
C GLY A 655 -18.39 -9.83 13.30
N TYR A 656 -18.90 -9.88 14.53
CA TYR A 656 -19.83 -8.86 15.04
C TYR A 656 -19.17 -7.85 16.01
N PHE A 657 -17.84 -7.91 16.19
CA PHE A 657 -17.10 -6.99 17.06
C PHE A 657 -15.68 -6.77 16.54
N TYR A 658 -15.10 -5.62 16.83
CA TYR A 658 -13.67 -5.33 16.62
C TYR A 658 -12.94 -5.47 17.95
N LYS A 659 -11.75 -6.07 17.96
CA LYS A 659 -10.90 -6.06 19.16
C LYS A 659 -10.51 -4.62 19.48
N SER A 660 -10.61 -4.21 20.74
CA SER A 660 -10.24 -2.86 21.21
C SER A 660 -8.72 -2.76 21.40
N SER A 661 -7.99 -3.02 20.32
CA SER A 661 -6.53 -3.04 20.24
C SER A 661 -6.04 -2.23 19.04
N LEU A 662 -4.89 -1.57 19.20
CA LEU A 662 -4.28 -0.69 18.19
C LEU A 662 -2.80 -1.01 18.04
N LEU A 663 -2.38 -1.35 16.81
CA LEU A 663 -0.97 -1.45 16.43
C LEU A 663 -0.48 -0.08 15.98
N THR A 664 0.54 0.45 16.64
CA THR A 664 1.08 1.78 16.32
C THR A 664 2.23 1.70 15.32
N HIS A 665 2.33 2.69 14.44
CA HIS A 665 3.52 2.86 13.59
C HIS A 665 4.74 3.29 14.42
N HIS A 666 5.93 2.89 13.98
CA HIS A 666 7.16 3.43 14.55
C HIS A 666 7.24 4.94 14.34
N ARG A 667 7.62 5.70 15.38
CA ARG A 667 7.58 7.17 15.38
C ARG A 667 8.30 7.84 14.21
N PHE A 668 9.37 7.21 13.70
CA PHE A 668 10.17 7.75 12.61
C PHE A 668 9.54 7.59 11.22
N ARG A 669 8.39 6.93 11.12
CA ARG A 669 7.62 6.84 9.87
C ARG A 669 6.71 8.04 9.63
N LEU A 670 6.59 8.95 10.60
CA LEU A 670 5.65 10.07 10.58
C LEU A 670 6.39 11.40 10.51
N LYS A 671 6.00 12.29 9.58
CA LYS A 671 6.62 13.61 9.38
C LYS A 671 6.31 14.62 10.52
N ASN A 672 5.10 14.58 11.11
CA ASN A 672 4.61 15.52 12.15
C ASN A 672 4.23 14.83 13.48
N ALA A 673 5.18 14.11 14.06
CA ALA A 673 4.96 13.01 15.01
C ALA A 673 3.91 13.26 16.13
N PRO A 674 3.92 14.33 16.94
CA PRO A 674 3.05 14.36 18.13
C PRO A 674 1.54 14.42 17.82
N ALA A 675 1.15 15.09 16.73
CA ALA A 675 -0.26 15.26 16.33
C ALA A 675 -0.74 14.11 15.42
N SER A 676 0.15 13.58 14.57
CA SER A 676 -0.19 12.49 13.64
C SER A 676 -0.59 11.19 14.36
N PHE A 677 -0.11 10.94 15.59
CA PHE A 677 -0.49 9.75 16.35
C PHE A 677 -1.98 9.69 16.76
N ALA A 678 -2.74 10.78 16.60
CA ALA A 678 -4.16 10.84 16.93
C ALA A 678 -5.09 10.78 15.68
N ASN A 679 -4.52 10.65 14.49
CA ASN A 679 -5.25 10.69 13.22
C ASN A 679 -5.51 9.28 12.66
N VAL A 680 -6.48 9.18 11.75
CA VAL A 680 -6.77 7.96 10.96
C VAL A 680 -5.47 7.50 10.29
N ILE A 681 -5.22 6.19 10.28
CA ILE A 681 -4.04 5.55 9.66
C ILE A 681 -2.73 5.90 10.36
N THR A 682 -2.32 7.16 10.42
CA THR A 682 -1.01 7.56 11.00
C THR A 682 -0.89 7.27 12.49
N GLY A 683 -2.02 7.19 13.22
CA GLY A 683 -2.05 6.73 14.61
C GLY A 683 -1.91 5.22 14.79
N GLY A 684 -2.04 4.45 13.71
CA GLY A 684 -2.01 2.98 13.72
C GLY A 684 -3.31 2.35 13.23
N PHE A 685 -3.33 1.02 13.24
CA PHE A 685 -4.45 0.21 12.76
C PHE A 685 -5.07 -0.61 13.90
N PRO A 686 -6.41 -0.68 13.98
CA PRO A 686 -7.06 -1.68 14.81
C PRO A 686 -6.64 -3.09 14.39
N VAL A 687 -6.37 -3.98 15.35
CA VAL A 687 -5.95 -5.36 15.06
C VAL A 687 -6.97 -6.36 15.54
N TRP A 688 -7.63 -7.04 14.61
CA TRP A 688 -8.47 -8.20 14.85
C TRP A 688 -7.90 -9.53 14.34
N GLU A 689 -6.79 -9.50 13.58
CA GLU A 689 -5.95 -10.67 13.28
C GLU A 689 -5.67 -11.51 14.54
N GLU A 690 -5.73 -12.84 14.38
CA GLU A 690 -5.59 -13.79 15.50
C GLU A 690 -4.21 -14.45 15.54
N ASN A 691 -3.64 -14.78 14.39
CA ASN A 691 -2.38 -15.52 14.32
C ASN A 691 -1.17 -14.58 14.29
N LEU A 692 -0.80 -14.11 15.49
CA LEU A 692 0.26 -13.12 15.69
C LEU A 692 1.52 -13.77 16.28
N ASN A 693 2.68 -13.33 15.80
CA ASN A 693 3.98 -13.74 16.35
C ASN A 693 4.31 -12.93 17.62
N ILE A 694 3.74 -13.37 18.74
CA ILE A 694 3.91 -12.74 20.05
C ILE A 694 5.22 -13.19 20.67
N ILE A 695 6.05 -12.21 21.07
CA ILE A 695 7.36 -12.43 21.69
C ILE A 695 7.43 -11.96 23.15
N GLY A 696 6.33 -11.40 23.68
CA GLY A 696 6.24 -10.94 25.06
C GLY A 696 5.24 -9.80 25.21
N GLY A 697 5.26 -9.14 26.37
CA GLY A 697 4.40 -8.00 26.66
C GLY A 697 4.14 -7.84 28.15
N ASP A 698 3.14 -7.06 28.49
CA ASP A 698 2.69 -6.78 29.84
C ASP A 698 1.16 -6.55 29.87
N GLU A 699 0.63 -6.02 30.97
CA GLU A 699 -0.79 -5.72 31.13
C GLU A 699 -1.27 -4.60 30.20
N GLU A 700 -0.35 -3.84 29.61
CA GLU A 700 -0.64 -2.70 28.78
C GLU A 700 -0.46 -2.94 27.28
N LYS A 701 0.55 -3.73 26.91
CA LYS A 701 0.99 -3.92 25.53
C LYS A 701 1.42 -5.35 25.25
N VAL A 702 1.21 -5.76 24.00
CA VAL A 702 1.71 -7.01 23.44
C VAL A 702 2.82 -6.69 22.45
N LEU A 703 3.98 -7.33 22.62
CA LEU A 703 5.12 -7.21 21.73
C LEU A 703 5.05 -8.27 20.63
N LEU A 704 5.14 -7.80 19.39
CA LEU A 704 5.15 -8.63 18.20
C LEU A 704 6.51 -8.61 17.52
N ASN A 705 6.86 -9.69 16.84
CA ASN A 705 7.96 -9.69 15.87
C ASN A 705 7.40 -9.89 14.45
N ILE A 706 7.58 -8.89 13.59
CA ILE A 706 7.09 -8.87 12.21
C ILE A 706 8.30 -8.60 11.31
N ASN A 707 8.68 -9.56 10.47
CA ASN A 707 9.90 -9.51 9.64
C ASN A 707 11.11 -8.98 10.43
N ASN A 708 11.50 -9.67 11.50
CA ASN A 708 12.61 -9.30 12.40
C ASN A 708 12.50 -7.92 13.07
N THR A 709 11.38 -7.21 12.93
CA THR A 709 11.15 -5.90 13.55
C THR A 709 10.16 -6.04 14.69
N ASN A 710 10.49 -5.47 15.85
CA ASN A 710 9.58 -5.43 16.98
C ASN A 710 8.50 -4.36 16.79
N ALA A 711 7.25 -4.71 17.05
CA ALA A 711 6.11 -3.80 17.04
C ALA A 711 5.26 -3.98 18.30
N GLU A 712 4.46 -2.97 18.64
CA GLU A 712 3.67 -2.96 19.87
C GLU A 712 2.17 -2.83 19.56
N ILE A 713 1.37 -3.77 20.06
CA ILE A 713 -0.08 -3.66 20.12
C ILE A 713 -0.47 -3.14 21.50
N LEU A 714 -1.23 -2.05 21.51
CA LEU A 714 -1.88 -1.53 22.71
C LEU A 714 -3.28 -2.13 22.82
N HIS A 715 -3.69 -2.55 24.02
CA HIS A 715 -5.05 -3.05 24.29
C HIS A 715 -5.64 -2.40 25.54
N ASP A 716 -6.91 -2.66 25.85
CA ASP A 716 -7.64 -1.99 26.94
C ASP A 716 -7.56 -0.46 26.85
N LEU A 717 -7.98 0.05 25.68
CA LEU A 717 -7.86 1.47 25.36
C LEU A 717 -8.85 2.34 26.17
N LYS A 718 -10.02 1.82 26.59
CA LYS A 718 -11.16 2.60 27.11
C LYS A 718 -10.86 3.43 28.35
N TRP A 719 -10.18 2.85 29.34
CA TRP A 719 -10.07 3.44 30.68
C TRP A 719 -8.88 4.37 30.89
N ARG A 720 -7.92 4.37 29.96
CA ARG A 720 -6.63 5.04 30.16
C ARG A 720 -6.68 6.54 29.91
N LYS A 721 -5.87 7.31 30.65
CA LYS A 721 -5.97 8.78 30.69
C LYS A 721 -4.71 9.56 30.33
N GLN A 722 -3.54 8.94 30.28
CA GLN A 722 -2.33 9.65 29.87
C GLN A 722 -2.52 10.23 28.47
N ASP A 723 -1.92 11.39 28.17
CA ASP A 723 -2.09 12.08 26.89
C ASP A 723 -1.87 11.16 25.69
N GLN A 724 -0.87 10.28 25.78
CA GLN A 724 -0.61 9.28 24.74
C GLN A 724 -1.78 8.31 24.54
N HIS A 725 -2.42 7.84 25.61
CA HIS A 725 -3.58 6.95 25.49
C HIS A 725 -4.80 7.65 24.91
N ILE A 726 -5.00 8.94 25.18
CA ILE A 726 -6.06 9.73 24.54
C ILE A 726 -5.83 9.80 23.03
N LYS A 727 -4.58 10.02 22.58
CA LYS A 727 -4.23 9.97 21.16
C LYS A 727 -4.54 8.61 20.54
N ASN A 728 -4.19 7.53 21.24
CA ASN A 728 -4.46 6.17 20.76
C ASN A 728 -5.96 5.86 20.68
N LYS A 729 -6.77 6.32 21.65
CA LYS A 729 -8.25 6.24 21.58
C LYS A 729 -8.79 6.97 20.36
N LYS A 730 -8.30 8.19 20.10
CA LYS A 730 -8.68 8.98 18.92
C LYS A 730 -8.33 8.23 17.64
N ALA A 731 -7.10 7.73 17.52
CA ALA A 731 -6.67 6.95 16.36
C ALA A 731 -7.55 5.71 16.12
N PHE A 732 -7.79 4.91 17.16
CA PHE A 732 -8.63 3.72 17.09
C PHE A 732 -10.06 4.06 16.63
N LEU A 733 -10.74 4.98 17.31
CA LEU A 733 -12.13 5.32 17.00
C LEU A 733 -12.27 6.01 15.63
N LYS A 734 -11.32 6.87 15.24
CA LYS A 734 -11.29 7.49 13.91
C LYS A 734 -11.11 6.47 12.79
N THR A 735 -10.20 5.49 12.92
CA THR A 735 -10.03 4.43 11.93
C THR A 735 -11.25 3.51 11.87
N ILE A 736 -11.85 3.16 13.02
CA ILE A 736 -13.11 2.40 13.08
C ILE A 736 -14.26 3.19 12.43
N TRP A 737 -14.34 4.49 12.64
CA TRP A 737 -15.38 5.33 12.02
C TRP A 737 -15.24 5.42 10.51
N LEU A 738 -14.02 5.50 9.98
CA LEU A 738 -13.77 5.41 8.55
C LEU A 738 -14.27 4.07 7.98
N LEU A 739 -13.98 2.96 8.66
CA LEU A 739 -14.50 1.62 8.29
C LEU A 739 -16.03 1.58 8.30
N ILE A 740 -16.68 2.10 9.35
CA ILE A 740 -18.15 2.17 9.45
C ILE A 740 -18.74 2.93 8.27
N ASN A 741 -18.17 4.08 7.92
CA ASN A 741 -18.65 4.86 6.78
C ASN A 741 -18.48 4.10 5.47
N ALA A 742 -17.35 3.41 5.25
CA ALA A 742 -17.13 2.63 4.03
C ALA A 742 -18.11 1.45 3.91
N GLU A 743 -18.34 0.71 5.00
CA GLU A 743 -19.31 -0.39 4.99
C GLU A 743 -20.72 0.12 4.74
N LEU A 744 -21.18 1.15 5.46
CA LEU A 744 -22.50 1.74 5.23
C LEU A 744 -22.64 2.28 3.80
N PHE A 745 -21.62 2.96 3.29
CA PHE A 745 -21.63 3.56 1.97
C PHE A 745 -21.77 2.50 0.86
N SER A 746 -21.01 1.41 0.96
CA SER A 746 -21.12 0.28 0.03
C SER A 746 -22.48 -0.43 0.04
N ASP A 747 -23.22 -0.21 1.13
CA ASP A 747 -24.55 -0.74 1.40
C ASP A 747 -25.67 0.27 1.06
N ASN A 748 -25.33 1.34 0.34
CA ASN A 748 -26.18 2.47 -0.02
C ASN A 748 -26.78 3.20 1.19
N LYS A 749 -25.98 3.35 2.25
CA LYS A 749 -26.39 4.00 3.52
C LYS A 749 -25.38 5.08 3.92
N ARG A 750 -25.83 6.03 4.74
CA ARG A 750 -24.97 7.04 5.37
C ARG A 750 -25.39 7.31 6.82
N PRO A 751 -24.43 7.50 7.74
CA PRO A 751 -24.76 7.87 9.11
C PRO A 751 -25.29 9.30 9.18
N VAL A 752 -26.31 9.53 10.00
CA VAL A 752 -26.83 10.89 10.31
C VAL A 752 -26.76 11.23 11.78
N SER A 753 -26.62 10.23 12.64
CA SER A 753 -26.44 10.42 14.07
C SER A 753 -25.57 9.31 14.68
N LEU A 754 -24.99 9.61 15.84
CA LEU A 754 -24.16 8.67 16.61
C LEU A 754 -24.57 8.66 18.10
N SER A 755 -25.03 7.50 18.57
CA SER A 755 -25.21 7.13 19.97
C SER A 755 -23.99 6.39 20.51
N TRP A 756 -23.71 6.53 21.81
CA TRP A 756 -22.62 5.83 22.47
C TRP A 756 -22.95 5.54 23.95
N SER A 757 -22.28 4.54 24.53
CA SER A 757 -22.48 4.09 25.90
C SER A 757 -21.29 4.37 26.82
N TYR A 758 -21.54 4.40 28.13
CA TYR A 758 -20.49 4.42 29.16
C TYR A 758 -20.88 3.63 30.43
N PRO A 759 -19.91 3.09 31.18
CA PRO A 759 -20.17 2.46 32.47
C PRO A 759 -20.39 3.51 33.55
N THR A 760 -21.32 3.29 34.49
CA THR A 760 -21.69 4.31 35.50
C THR A 760 -20.58 4.64 36.49
N SER A 761 -19.59 3.76 36.63
CA SER A 761 -18.37 3.94 37.43
C SER A 761 -17.36 4.88 36.77
N MET A 762 -17.52 5.18 35.48
CA MET A 762 -16.63 6.09 34.76
C MET A 762 -16.76 7.51 35.31
N PRO A 763 -15.67 8.19 35.69
CA PRO A 763 -15.71 9.58 36.17
C PRO A 763 -16.28 10.55 35.13
N ASN A 764 -16.96 11.62 35.58
CA ASN A 764 -17.54 12.63 34.68
C ASN A 764 -16.49 13.26 33.75
N SER A 765 -15.28 13.53 34.25
CA SER A 765 -14.17 14.05 33.43
C SER A 765 -13.83 13.11 32.26
N VAL A 766 -13.73 11.81 32.52
CA VAL A 766 -13.43 10.80 31.49
C VAL A 766 -14.56 10.67 30.47
N ARG A 767 -15.82 10.82 30.91
CA ARG A 767 -16.96 10.81 29.99
C ARG A 767 -16.89 12.01 29.04
N HIS A 768 -16.59 13.20 29.54
CA HIS A 768 -16.41 14.39 28.70
C HIS A 768 -15.18 14.29 27.80
N ASP A 769 -14.08 13.69 28.26
CA ASP A 769 -12.92 13.40 27.40
C ASP A 769 -13.34 12.47 26.24
N LEU A 770 -14.11 11.42 26.53
CA LEU A 770 -14.61 10.48 25.52
C LEU A 770 -15.62 11.12 24.57
N GLU A 771 -16.54 11.96 25.07
CA GLU A 771 -17.43 12.79 24.25
C GLU A 771 -16.62 13.70 23.31
N GLY A 772 -15.55 14.32 23.81
CA GLY A 772 -14.62 15.11 23.01
C GLY A 772 -13.93 14.29 21.92
N VAL A 773 -13.54 13.05 22.23
CA VAL A 773 -12.97 12.10 21.23
C VAL A 773 -14.01 11.78 20.14
N TYR A 774 -15.25 11.45 20.50
CA TYR A 774 -16.31 11.19 19.52
C TYR A 774 -16.66 12.42 18.69
N SER A 775 -16.66 13.61 19.30
CA SER A 775 -16.91 14.88 18.62
C SER A 775 -15.83 15.17 17.60
N GLU A 776 -14.56 15.03 17.97
CA GLU A 776 -13.46 15.19 17.02
C GLU A 776 -13.52 14.15 15.90
N MET A 777 -13.86 12.90 16.23
CA MET A 777 -13.99 11.81 15.27
C MET A 777 -15.03 12.13 14.17
N VAL A 778 -16.26 12.47 14.53
CA VAL A 778 -17.34 12.73 13.55
C VAL A 778 -17.10 14.01 12.73
N ASN A 779 -16.36 14.97 13.28
CA ASN A 779 -16.07 16.25 12.61
C ASN A 779 -14.84 16.19 11.70
N THR A 780 -13.87 15.31 11.98
CA THR A 780 -12.60 15.24 11.22
C THR A 780 -12.56 14.10 10.20
N VAL A 781 -13.37 13.05 10.40
CA VAL A 781 -13.43 11.90 9.51
C VAL A 781 -14.76 11.91 8.76
N VAL A 782 -14.78 12.62 7.64
CA VAL A 782 -15.97 12.85 6.79
C VAL A 782 -15.68 12.35 5.37
N PRO A 783 -15.64 11.02 5.16
CA PRO A 783 -15.29 10.44 3.87
C PRO A 783 -16.41 10.59 2.81
N ILE A 784 -17.65 10.79 3.25
CA ILE A 784 -18.81 11.04 2.39
C ILE A 784 -19.00 12.55 2.26
N ASN A 785 -18.93 13.06 1.03
CA ASN A 785 -19.04 14.49 0.73
C ASN A 785 -20.34 15.09 1.29
N GLU A 786 -20.22 16.27 1.92
CA GLU A 786 -21.33 17.02 2.54
C GLU A 786 -22.12 16.27 3.64
N ASN A 787 -21.64 15.11 4.11
CA ASN A 787 -22.31 14.39 5.18
C ASN A 787 -22.04 15.06 6.54
N SER A 788 -23.08 15.19 7.36
CA SER A 788 -22.99 15.74 8.71
C SER A 788 -23.69 14.80 9.69
N VAL A 789 -22.98 14.47 10.78
CA VAL A 789 -23.44 13.49 11.78
C VAL A 789 -23.67 14.17 13.11
N SER A 790 -24.88 14.02 13.64
CA SER A 790 -25.25 14.54 14.96
C SER A 790 -24.77 13.60 16.06
N LEU A 791 -23.84 14.06 16.89
CA LEU A 791 -23.36 13.31 18.05
C LEU A 791 -24.30 13.47 19.25
N ALA A 792 -24.68 12.37 19.88
CA ALA A 792 -25.37 12.41 21.17
C ALA A 792 -24.44 12.94 22.28
N GLN A 793 -24.95 13.89 23.07
CA GLN A 793 -24.21 14.57 24.15
C GLN A 793 -24.67 14.12 25.54
N ILE A 794 -23.75 14.15 26.49
CA ILE A 794 -23.98 13.88 27.91
C ILE A 794 -25.01 14.88 28.44
N GLY A 795 -26.07 14.37 29.07
CA GLY A 795 -27.17 15.19 29.57
C GLY A 795 -28.15 15.67 28.50
N GLY A 796 -28.00 15.24 27.25
CA GLY A 796 -28.96 15.49 26.17
C GLY A 796 -30.32 14.80 26.39
N ASP A 797 -31.31 15.17 25.57
CA ASP A 797 -32.66 14.61 25.66
C ASP A 797 -32.69 13.12 25.26
N LYS A 798 -33.00 12.25 26.23
CA LYS A 798 -33.06 10.79 26.05
C LYS A 798 -34.24 10.32 25.20
N ASN A 799 -35.19 11.20 24.87
CA ASN A 799 -36.29 10.90 23.95
C ASN A 799 -35.91 11.05 22.48
N LEU A 800 -34.71 11.57 22.19
CA LEU A 800 -34.21 11.65 20.83
C LEU A 800 -33.85 10.26 20.29
N PRO A 801 -33.94 10.07 18.96
CA PRO A 801 -33.56 8.83 18.30
C PRO A 801 -32.07 8.46 18.48
N PHE A 802 -31.24 9.43 18.87
CA PHE A 802 -29.84 9.29 19.23
C PHE A 802 -29.61 9.80 20.66
N LYS A 803 -28.87 9.05 21.47
CA LYS A 803 -28.78 9.28 22.91
C LYS A 803 -27.49 8.70 23.50
N VAL A 804 -27.07 9.28 24.61
CA VAL A 804 -26.01 8.72 25.44
C VAL A 804 -26.66 7.96 26.59
N LEU A 805 -26.33 6.68 26.73
CA LEU A 805 -26.87 5.80 27.77
C LEU A 805 -25.74 5.25 28.64
N SER A 806 -26.05 4.94 29.90
CA SER A 806 -25.17 4.01 30.61
C SER A 806 -25.26 2.61 29.98
N GLU A 807 -24.25 1.77 30.15
CA GLU A 807 -24.28 0.36 29.69
C GLU A 807 -25.48 -0.39 30.29
N SER A 808 -25.76 -0.15 31.58
CA SER A 808 -26.96 -0.64 32.27
C SER A 808 -28.29 -0.18 31.63
N GLU A 809 -28.36 1.08 31.19
CA GLU A 809 -29.53 1.64 30.49
C GLU A 809 -29.69 1.03 29.10
N ALA A 810 -28.59 0.87 28.34
CA ALA A 810 -28.60 0.26 27.02
C ALA A 810 -29.03 -1.22 27.07
N VAL A 811 -28.53 -1.98 28.04
CA VAL A 811 -28.95 -3.37 28.27
C VAL A 811 -30.42 -3.45 28.65
N SER A 812 -30.89 -2.53 29.50
CA SER A 812 -32.31 -2.44 29.86
C SER A 812 -33.19 -2.18 28.63
N GLU A 813 -32.76 -1.30 27.71
CA GLU A 813 -33.44 -1.10 26.43
C GLU A 813 -33.46 -2.36 25.57
N TYR A 814 -32.33 -3.08 25.48
CA TYR A 814 -32.27 -4.32 24.71
C TYR A 814 -33.23 -5.38 25.26
N VAL A 815 -33.20 -5.63 26.57
CA VAL A 815 -33.99 -6.70 27.20
C VAL A 815 -35.50 -6.46 27.07
N LEU A 816 -35.94 -5.21 27.21
CA LEU A 816 -37.37 -4.85 27.14
C LEU A 816 -37.93 -4.83 25.71
N ASN A 817 -37.09 -4.65 24.69
CA ASN A 817 -37.52 -4.53 23.30
C ASN A 817 -37.22 -5.78 22.45
N LYS A 818 -36.00 -6.33 22.56
CA LYS A 818 -35.52 -7.48 21.78
C LYS A 818 -35.33 -8.75 22.61
N GLY A 819 -34.99 -8.63 23.90
CA GLY A 819 -34.70 -9.79 24.75
C GLY A 819 -35.93 -10.60 25.21
N GLY A 820 -37.15 -10.11 24.98
CA GLY A 820 -38.38 -10.87 25.20
C GLY A 820 -38.76 -11.10 26.67
N VAL A 821 -38.10 -10.43 27.62
CA VAL A 821 -38.38 -10.60 29.05
C VAL A 821 -39.42 -9.59 29.54
N SER A 822 -40.56 -10.08 30.04
CA SER A 822 -41.59 -9.24 30.65
C SER A 822 -41.33 -8.97 32.13
N VAL A 823 -41.57 -7.72 32.55
CA VAL A 823 -41.48 -7.26 33.93
C VAL A 823 -42.89 -7.06 34.48
N SER A 824 -43.38 -8.01 35.26
CA SER A 824 -44.71 -7.94 35.88
C SER A 824 -44.67 -7.30 37.28
N LYS A 825 -45.83 -7.01 37.89
CA LYS A 825 -45.96 -6.41 39.23
C LYS A 825 -45.26 -7.18 40.36
N ASP A 826 -45.01 -8.47 40.16
CA ASP A 826 -44.35 -9.36 41.11
C ASP A 826 -42.97 -9.83 40.61
N THR A 827 -42.40 -9.16 39.60
CA THR A 827 -41.10 -9.49 39.02
C THR A 827 -40.04 -8.47 39.44
N VAL A 828 -38.87 -8.98 39.86
CA VAL A 828 -37.62 -8.22 39.92
C VAL A 828 -36.70 -8.81 38.87
N LEU A 829 -36.37 -8.00 37.87
CA LEU A 829 -35.47 -8.38 36.79
C LEU A 829 -34.10 -7.77 37.03
N ILE A 830 -33.07 -8.61 37.02
CA ILE A 830 -31.68 -8.24 37.26
C ILE A 830 -30.90 -8.52 35.98
N ASN A 831 -30.13 -7.55 35.49
CA ASN A 831 -29.25 -7.77 34.36
C ASN A 831 -27.80 -7.50 34.79
N PHE A 832 -26.91 -8.44 34.48
CA PHE A 832 -25.47 -8.34 34.67
C PHE A 832 -24.79 -8.24 33.31
N ASP A 833 -24.35 -7.06 32.90
CA ASP A 833 -23.46 -6.91 31.74
C ASP A 833 -22.02 -6.93 32.21
N ILE A 834 -21.32 -8.03 31.95
CA ILE A 834 -19.97 -8.26 32.44
C ILE A 834 -18.99 -8.10 31.27
N GLY A 835 -18.25 -6.99 31.33
CA GLY A 835 -17.18 -6.66 30.40
C GLY A 835 -15.82 -7.22 30.82
N GLY A 836 -14.77 -6.68 30.20
CA GLY A 836 -13.38 -7.01 30.56
C GLY A 836 -13.00 -6.44 31.93
N THR A 837 -13.33 -5.17 32.19
CA THR A 837 -12.89 -4.42 33.39
C THR A 837 -14.02 -4.11 34.37
N THR A 838 -15.27 -4.02 33.91
CA THR A 838 -16.45 -3.68 34.74
C THR A 838 -17.56 -4.73 34.63
N SER A 839 -18.35 -4.84 35.70
CA SER A 839 -19.66 -5.49 35.72
C SER A 839 -20.73 -4.45 36.00
N ASP A 840 -21.61 -4.24 35.02
CA ASP A 840 -22.73 -3.32 35.07
C ASP A 840 -24.01 -4.07 35.45
N ILE A 841 -24.64 -3.66 36.55
CA ILE A 841 -25.82 -4.26 37.15
C ILE A 841 -26.99 -3.32 36.96
N SER A 842 -28.12 -3.81 36.45
CA SER A 842 -29.39 -3.08 36.46
C SER A 842 -30.49 -3.89 37.15
N ILE A 843 -31.34 -3.21 37.91
CA ILE A 843 -32.52 -3.78 38.57
C ILE A 843 -33.77 -3.07 38.02
N LEU A 844 -34.60 -3.84 37.31
CA LEU A 844 -35.85 -3.40 36.71
C LEU A 844 -37.04 -4.00 37.47
N VAL A 845 -38.02 -3.14 37.75
CA VAL A 845 -39.30 -3.53 38.34
C VAL A 845 -40.44 -2.95 37.52
N ASN A 846 -41.68 -3.40 37.75
CA ASN A 846 -42.84 -2.87 37.04
C ASN A 846 -43.01 -1.36 37.31
N ASP A 847 -43.06 -0.54 36.26
CA ASP A 847 -43.50 0.85 36.38
C ASP A 847 -45.04 0.89 36.57
N PRO A 848 -45.57 1.53 37.62
CA PRO A 848 -47.01 1.74 37.75
C PRO A 848 -47.57 2.77 36.74
N GLY A 849 -46.70 3.51 36.04
CA GLY A 849 -47.06 4.46 34.97
C GLY A 849 -47.17 3.82 33.58
N ASP A 850 -46.82 4.61 32.55
CA ASP A 850 -46.99 4.24 31.13
C ASP A 850 -45.79 3.50 30.52
N LYS A 851 -44.65 3.42 31.22
CA LYS A 851 -43.46 2.72 30.70
C LYS A 851 -43.54 1.21 31.01
N ARG A 852 -42.75 0.40 30.30
CA ARG A 852 -42.75 -1.07 30.49
C ARG A 852 -42.10 -1.48 31.81
N ALA A 853 -41.13 -0.70 32.29
CA ALA A 853 -40.40 -0.96 33.53
C ALA A 853 -39.85 0.34 34.15
N ASN A 854 -39.48 0.26 35.43
CA ASN A 854 -38.74 1.28 36.15
C ASN A 854 -37.34 0.74 36.49
N LEU A 855 -36.29 1.41 36.02
CA LEU A 855 -34.90 1.16 36.41
C LEU A 855 -34.68 1.77 37.79
N ILE A 856 -34.88 0.94 38.81
CA ILE A 856 -34.90 1.38 40.21
C ILE A 856 -33.51 1.42 40.83
N ARG A 857 -32.57 0.60 40.33
CA ARG A 857 -31.15 0.62 40.70
C ARG A 857 -30.25 0.27 39.52
N GLN A 858 -29.07 0.90 39.45
CA GLN A 858 -27.98 0.55 38.57
C GLN A 858 -26.63 0.74 39.28
N THR A 859 -25.65 -0.10 38.94
CA THR A 859 -24.28 -0.06 39.49
C THR A 859 -23.31 -0.47 38.39
N SER A 860 -22.10 0.09 38.38
CA SER A 860 -20.97 -0.48 37.64
C SER A 860 -19.85 -0.68 38.63
N ALA A 861 -19.33 -1.91 38.73
CA ALA A 861 -18.24 -2.25 39.63
C ALA A 861 -17.03 -2.73 38.84
N LYS A 862 -15.81 -2.38 39.24
CA LYS A 862 -14.55 -2.89 38.64
C LYS A 862 -14.21 -4.34 39.04
N LEU A 863 -15.24 -5.17 39.08
CA LEU A 863 -15.18 -6.61 39.32
C LEU A 863 -15.59 -7.25 38.00
N ALA A 864 -14.69 -7.92 37.29
CA ALA A 864 -14.95 -8.36 35.91
C ALA A 864 -14.13 -9.59 35.51
N ALA A 865 -14.29 -10.00 34.25
CA ALA A 865 -13.66 -11.20 33.70
C ALA A 865 -12.13 -11.10 33.56
N ASN A 866 -11.52 -9.90 33.58
CA ASN A 866 -10.07 -9.77 33.52
C ASN A 866 -9.36 -10.45 34.70
N ARG A 867 -9.92 -10.44 35.92
CA ARG A 867 -9.33 -11.09 37.11
C ARG A 867 -9.15 -12.60 36.91
N MET A 868 -10.14 -13.21 36.26
CA MET A 868 -10.08 -14.60 35.84
C MET A 868 -8.99 -14.85 34.79
N SER A 869 -8.75 -13.89 33.90
CA SER A 869 -7.72 -14.00 32.87
C SER A 869 -6.31 -13.79 33.43
N THR A 870 -6.15 -12.85 34.36
CA THR A 870 -4.90 -12.64 35.11
C THR A 870 -4.51 -13.87 35.91
N ALA A 871 -5.47 -14.64 36.42
CA ALA A 871 -5.19 -15.91 37.10
C ALA A 871 -4.43 -16.93 36.22
N ALA A 872 -4.67 -16.96 34.91
CA ALA A 872 -3.94 -17.84 33.98
C ALA A 872 -2.43 -17.52 33.88
N LYS A 873 -2.02 -16.29 34.24
CA LYS A 873 -0.61 -15.90 34.35
C LYS A 873 0.13 -16.69 35.44
N PHE A 874 -0.56 -17.09 36.51
CA PHE A 874 0.09 -17.71 37.66
C PHE A 874 0.17 -19.24 37.57
N SER A 875 -0.75 -19.91 36.86
CA SER A 875 -0.77 -21.37 36.75
C SER A 875 -0.12 -21.89 35.47
N LYS A 876 0.94 -22.70 35.63
CA LYS A 876 1.57 -23.40 34.51
C LYS A 876 0.68 -24.51 33.96
N ASP A 877 0.01 -25.25 34.83
CA ASP A 877 -0.81 -26.39 34.41
C ASP A 877 -2.08 -25.96 33.69
N LEU A 878 -2.66 -24.82 34.07
CA LEU A 878 -3.76 -24.21 33.32
C LEU A 878 -3.33 -23.78 31.92
N ARG A 879 -2.14 -23.18 31.76
CA ARG A 879 -1.63 -22.80 30.43
C ARG A 879 -1.39 -24.02 29.56
N LYS A 880 -0.78 -25.09 30.10
CA LYS A 880 -0.64 -26.36 29.38
C LYS A 880 -1.99 -26.99 29.01
N CYS A 881 -2.98 -26.90 29.89
CA CYS A 881 -4.34 -27.36 29.63
C CYS A 881 -4.95 -26.60 28.43
N ILE A 882 -4.78 -25.28 28.36
CA ILE A 882 -5.20 -24.45 27.23
C ILE A 882 -4.43 -24.84 25.95
N GLU A 883 -3.10 -24.97 26.00
CA GLU A 883 -2.28 -25.38 24.85
C GLU A 883 -2.73 -26.75 24.30
N TYR A 884 -3.00 -27.71 25.19
CA TYR A 884 -3.53 -29.03 24.82
C TYR A 884 -4.89 -28.91 24.16
N PHE A 885 -5.80 -28.12 24.73
CA PHE A 885 -7.14 -27.88 24.16
C PHE A 885 -7.05 -27.29 22.75
N VAL A 886 -6.19 -26.28 22.56
CA VAL A 886 -5.97 -25.60 21.28
C VAL A 886 -5.48 -26.58 20.22
N LYS A 887 -4.49 -27.43 20.56
CA LYS A 887 -3.94 -28.46 19.66
C LYS A 887 -4.97 -29.55 19.34
N LYS A 888 -5.69 -30.05 20.35
CA LYS A 888 -6.71 -31.10 20.21
C LYS A 888 -7.86 -30.67 19.31
N ASN A 889 -8.25 -29.39 19.35
CA ASN A 889 -9.37 -28.85 18.57
C ASN A 889 -8.93 -28.14 17.29
N HIS A 890 -7.66 -28.25 16.89
CA HIS A 890 -7.12 -27.69 15.65
C HIS A 890 -7.46 -26.20 15.47
N LEU A 891 -7.28 -25.39 16.52
CA LEU A 891 -7.58 -23.96 16.44
C LEU A 891 -6.55 -23.19 15.59
N ASN A 892 -5.36 -23.77 15.36
CA ASN A 892 -4.29 -23.29 14.48
C ASN A 892 -3.83 -21.85 14.77
N ILE A 893 -3.71 -21.48 16.05
CA ILE A 893 -3.18 -20.17 16.47
C ILE A 893 -1.89 -20.39 17.23
N GLN A 894 -0.76 -20.03 16.62
CA GLN A 894 0.57 -20.36 17.13
C GLN A 894 0.80 -19.83 18.55
N CYS A 895 0.38 -18.59 18.84
CA CYS A 895 0.57 -17.99 20.15
C CYS A 895 -0.24 -18.66 21.27
N LEU A 896 -1.33 -19.38 20.93
CA LEU A 896 -2.10 -20.18 21.88
C LEU A 896 -1.51 -21.58 22.08
N GLU A 897 -0.79 -22.10 21.10
CA GLU A 897 -0.06 -23.38 21.21
C GLU A 897 1.23 -23.26 22.02
N GLU A 898 1.70 -22.02 22.19
CA GLU A 898 2.88 -21.61 22.97
C GLU A 898 2.52 -20.66 24.12
N PHE A 899 1.33 -20.81 24.70
CA PHE A 899 0.80 -19.94 25.75
C PHE A 899 1.78 -19.80 26.93
N ASP A 900 2.43 -20.87 27.39
CA ASP A 900 3.36 -20.86 28.53
C ASP A 900 4.58 -19.95 28.29
N LYS A 901 5.07 -19.88 27.03
CA LYS A 901 6.19 -18.99 26.67
C LYS A 901 5.83 -17.51 26.79
N ASN A 902 4.55 -17.18 26.66
CA ASN A 902 4.02 -15.82 26.62
C ASN A 902 3.08 -15.52 27.81
N SER A 903 3.37 -16.12 28.97
CA SER A 903 2.52 -16.01 30.17
C SER A 903 2.25 -14.57 30.63
N ASP A 904 3.13 -13.60 30.35
CA ASP A 904 2.93 -12.20 30.72
C ASP A 904 1.75 -11.53 30.02
N VAL A 905 1.32 -12.04 28.86
CA VAL A 905 0.16 -11.53 28.09
C VAL A 905 -1.04 -12.47 28.16
N SER A 906 -1.16 -13.27 29.23
CA SER A 906 -2.24 -14.25 29.44
C SER A 906 -3.65 -13.67 29.24
N THR A 907 -3.87 -12.42 29.65
CA THR A 907 -5.17 -11.74 29.48
C THR A 907 -5.54 -11.55 28.01
N TYR A 908 -4.56 -11.20 27.17
CA TYR A 908 -4.77 -11.07 25.73
C TYR A 908 -5.02 -12.45 25.08
N LEU A 909 -4.19 -13.45 25.42
CA LEU A 909 -4.29 -14.80 24.87
C LEU A 909 -5.61 -15.50 25.24
N LEU A 910 -6.05 -15.43 26.50
CA LEU A 910 -7.32 -16.05 26.91
C LEU A 910 -8.53 -15.42 26.21
N ASN A 911 -8.49 -14.11 25.94
CA ASN A 911 -9.51 -13.45 25.12
C ASN A 911 -9.51 -13.98 23.67
N ILE A 912 -8.34 -14.29 23.09
CA ILE A 912 -8.26 -14.94 21.78
C ILE A 912 -8.93 -16.32 21.81
N VAL A 913 -8.70 -17.13 22.86
CA VAL A 913 -9.37 -18.44 23.01
C VAL A 913 -10.89 -18.28 22.96
N PHE A 914 -11.46 -17.39 23.77
CA PHE A 914 -12.92 -17.19 23.80
C PHE A 914 -13.46 -16.66 22.47
N ASN A 915 -12.73 -15.75 21.82
CA ASN A 915 -13.10 -15.25 20.49
C ASN A 915 -13.11 -16.38 19.45
N LYS A 916 -12.11 -17.27 19.48
CA LYS A 916 -11.99 -18.39 18.54
C LYS A 916 -13.08 -19.43 18.73
N LEU A 917 -13.37 -19.78 19.99
CA LEU A 917 -14.48 -20.68 20.33
C LEU A 917 -15.80 -20.17 19.74
N GLU A 918 -16.05 -18.88 19.85
CA GLU A 918 -17.26 -18.26 19.36
C GLU A 918 -17.32 -18.12 17.83
N LYS A 919 -16.25 -17.60 17.21
CA LYS A 919 -16.12 -17.45 15.74
C LYS A 919 -16.27 -18.80 15.04
N ASN A 920 -15.68 -19.85 15.59
CA ASN A 920 -15.73 -21.21 15.04
C ASN A 920 -16.98 -22.01 15.46
N LYS A 921 -17.89 -21.43 16.25
CA LYS A 921 -19.08 -22.10 16.81
C LYS A 921 -18.74 -23.40 17.53
N ILE A 922 -17.58 -23.43 18.20
CA ILE A 922 -17.15 -24.55 19.04
C ILE A 922 -17.95 -24.47 20.34
N ASP A 923 -18.51 -25.60 20.76
CA ASP A 923 -19.22 -25.68 22.04
C ASP A 923 -18.25 -25.36 23.19
N GLY A 924 -18.52 -24.25 23.88
CA GLY A 924 -17.73 -23.80 25.03
C GLY A 924 -17.66 -24.84 26.16
N SER A 925 -18.66 -25.73 26.25
CA SER A 925 -18.66 -26.83 27.21
C SER A 925 -17.44 -27.74 27.07
N LEU A 926 -16.88 -27.90 25.85
CA LEU A 926 -15.68 -28.69 25.62
C LEU A 926 -14.47 -28.08 26.32
N PHE A 927 -14.32 -26.75 26.26
CA PHE A 927 -13.25 -26.03 26.93
C PHE A 927 -13.42 -26.09 28.44
N TYR A 928 -14.63 -25.84 28.94
CA TYR A 928 -14.93 -25.93 30.37
C TYR A 928 -14.65 -27.34 30.91
N ASN A 929 -15.10 -28.39 30.22
CA ASN A 929 -14.85 -29.78 30.60
C ASN A 929 -13.36 -30.10 30.64
N GLN A 930 -12.58 -29.61 29.66
CA GLN A 930 -11.13 -29.78 29.64
C GLN A 930 -10.45 -29.09 30.82
N CYS A 931 -10.90 -27.91 31.23
CA CYS A 931 -10.37 -27.24 32.43
C CYS A 931 -10.82 -27.91 33.73
N TRP A 932 -12.01 -28.53 33.77
CA TRP A 932 -12.53 -29.18 34.97
C TRP A 932 -11.93 -30.57 35.22
N ASN A 933 -11.80 -31.36 34.15
CA ASN A 933 -11.25 -32.71 34.14
C ASN A 933 -10.28 -32.83 32.94
N PRO A 934 -9.04 -32.33 33.07
CA PRO A 934 -8.08 -32.40 31.97
C PRO A 934 -7.78 -33.84 31.56
N ASP A 935 -7.70 -34.08 30.26
CA ASP A 935 -7.29 -35.37 29.69
C ASP A 935 -5.86 -35.78 30.08
N ASP A 936 -5.00 -34.80 30.36
CA ASP A 936 -3.64 -35.03 30.86
C ASP A 936 -3.69 -35.18 32.39
N ASP A 937 -3.66 -36.43 32.85
CA ASP A 937 -3.66 -36.80 34.27
C ASP A 937 -2.41 -36.32 35.04
N THR A 938 -1.40 -35.75 34.37
CA THR A 938 -0.22 -35.15 35.03
C THR A 938 -0.44 -33.71 35.49
N LEU A 939 -1.49 -33.04 35.03
CA LEU A 939 -1.81 -31.67 35.41
C LEU A 939 -2.48 -31.61 36.79
N ASP A 940 -2.14 -30.61 37.60
CA ASP A 940 -2.85 -30.37 38.85
C ASP A 940 -4.29 -29.93 38.59
N ARG A 941 -5.24 -30.79 39.00
CA ARG A 941 -6.68 -30.51 38.92
C ARG A 941 -7.09 -29.32 39.78
N GLY A 942 -6.38 -29.04 40.87
CA GLY A 942 -6.60 -27.86 41.71
C GLY A 942 -6.31 -26.57 40.95
N GLU A 943 -5.18 -26.51 40.23
CA GLU A 943 -4.81 -25.36 39.42
C GLU A 943 -5.76 -25.14 38.24
N THR A 944 -6.07 -26.21 37.48
CA THR A 944 -6.96 -26.13 36.30
C THR A 944 -8.41 -25.78 36.68
N ARG A 945 -8.91 -26.28 37.81
CA ARG A 945 -10.23 -25.91 38.38
C ARG A 945 -10.24 -24.52 39.04
N GLY A 946 -9.09 -23.90 39.25
CA GLY A 946 -9.00 -22.56 39.87
C GLY A 946 -9.82 -21.49 39.13
N LEU A 947 -9.96 -21.60 37.80
CA LEU A 947 -10.84 -20.72 37.02
C LEU A 947 -12.31 -20.84 37.40
N PHE A 948 -12.80 -22.04 37.73
CA PHE A 948 -14.17 -22.26 38.19
C PHE A 948 -14.37 -21.66 39.59
N ALA A 949 -13.37 -21.77 40.45
CA ALA A 949 -13.40 -21.18 41.78
C ALA A 949 -13.52 -19.65 41.69
N ILE A 950 -12.70 -19.00 40.85
CA ILE A 950 -12.76 -17.55 40.62
C ILE A 950 -14.10 -17.14 39.97
N ALA A 951 -14.55 -17.85 38.94
CA ALA A 951 -15.80 -17.53 38.28
C ALA A 951 -17.00 -17.62 39.24
N SER A 952 -17.07 -18.70 40.03
CA SER A 952 -18.14 -18.91 41.03
C SER A 952 -18.11 -17.88 42.16
N TYR A 953 -16.91 -17.42 42.54
CA TYR A 953 -16.74 -16.33 43.49
C TYR A 953 -17.32 -15.03 42.95
N ILE A 954 -16.91 -14.62 41.75
CA ILE A 954 -17.35 -13.35 41.12
C ILE A 954 -18.87 -13.35 40.91
N SER A 955 -19.41 -14.38 40.25
CA SER A 955 -20.85 -14.48 39.97
C SER A 955 -21.69 -14.57 41.26
N GLY A 956 -21.20 -15.29 42.28
CA GLY A 956 -21.86 -15.40 43.58
C GLY A 956 -21.86 -14.08 44.35
N LEU A 957 -20.73 -13.35 44.35
CA LEU A 957 -20.58 -12.05 45.00
C LEU A 957 -21.52 -11.01 44.39
N LEU A 958 -21.60 -10.97 43.05
CA LEU A 958 -22.50 -10.07 42.31
C LEU A 958 -23.98 -10.35 42.65
N LEU A 959 -24.38 -11.61 42.71
CA LEU A 959 -25.75 -12.00 43.08
C LEU A 959 -26.06 -11.68 44.55
N PHE A 960 -25.13 -11.97 45.46
CA PHE A 960 -25.28 -11.66 46.88
C PHE A 960 -25.45 -10.15 47.10
N HIS A 961 -24.60 -9.35 46.47
CA HIS A 961 -24.70 -7.89 46.56
C HIS A 961 -26.00 -7.36 45.94
N THR A 962 -26.41 -7.89 44.79
CA THR A 962 -27.69 -7.48 44.17
C THR A 962 -28.88 -7.83 45.07
N ALA A 963 -28.83 -8.95 45.78
CA ALA A 963 -29.86 -9.30 46.76
C ALA A 963 -29.92 -8.33 47.94
N GLN A 964 -28.76 -7.84 48.41
CA GLN A 964 -28.70 -6.76 49.40
C GLN A 964 -29.39 -5.51 48.87
N LYS A 965 -29.16 -5.13 47.60
CA LYS A 965 -29.84 -3.97 46.99
C LYS A 965 -31.36 -4.16 46.92
N VAL A 966 -31.82 -5.34 46.49
CA VAL A 966 -33.27 -5.65 46.44
C VAL A 966 -33.89 -5.63 47.84
N ARG A 967 -33.22 -6.20 48.84
CA ARG A 967 -33.70 -6.15 50.23
C ARG A 967 -33.70 -4.73 50.79
N GLY A 968 -32.66 -3.95 50.51
CA GLY A 968 -32.57 -2.54 50.89
C GLY A 968 -33.71 -1.70 50.32
N LEU A 969 -34.11 -1.95 49.06
CA LEU A 969 -35.29 -1.31 48.46
C LEU A 969 -36.58 -1.61 49.22
N ILE A 970 -36.75 -2.83 49.73
CA ILE A 970 -37.92 -3.22 50.53
C ILE A 970 -37.90 -2.51 51.89
N GLU A 971 -36.76 -2.53 52.59
CA GLU A 971 -36.63 -1.92 53.92
C GLU A 971 -36.72 -0.39 53.91
N ASN A 972 -36.27 0.23 52.81
CA ASN A 972 -36.39 1.68 52.61
C ASN A 972 -37.79 2.10 52.11
N GLY A 973 -38.72 1.15 51.92
CA GLY A 973 -40.09 1.42 51.48
C GLY A 973 -40.25 1.73 49.99
N GLU A 974 -39.21 1.51 49.19
CA GLU A 974 -39.21 1.72 47.72
C GLU A 974 -39.86 0.54 46.99
N LEU A 975 -39.78 -0.66 47.55
CA LEU A 975 -40.51 -1.85 47.13
C LEU A 975 -41.43 -2.36 48.23
N LYS A 976 -42.56 -2.94 47.85
CA LYS A 976 -43.50 -3.54 48.80
C LYS A 976 -42.89 -4.80 49.41
N GLN A 977 -43.10 -5.02 50.70
CA GLN A 977 -42.71 -6.25 51.37
C GLN A 977 -43.63 -7.42 50.94
N LYS A 978 -43.11 -8.29 50.07
CA LYS A 978 -43.79 -9.50 49.55
C LYS A 978 -42.77 -10.44 48.89
N LYS A 979 -43.24 -11.59 48.41
CA LYS A 979 -42.43 -12.48 47.56
C LYS A 979 -42.40 -11.97 46.11
N TYR A 980 -41.24 -12.11 45.46
CA TYR A 980 -41.00 -11.71 44.08
C TYR A 980 -40.47 -12.87 43.24
N HIS A 981 -40.85 -12.91 41.98
CA HIS A 981 -40.19 -13.72 40.95
C HIS A 981 -38.89 -13.03 40.56
N ILE A 982 -37.78 -13.55 41.08
CA ILE A 982 -36.44 -13.05 40.81
C ILE A 982 -35.98 -13.67 39.49
N LYS A 983 -35.78 -12.83 38.49
CA LYS A 983 -35.22 -13.21 37.19
C LYS A 983 -33.89 -12.50 37.05
N PHE A 984 -32.84 -13.23 36.66
CA PHE A 984 -31.58 -12.60 36.32
C PHE A 984 -31.10 -13.04 34.93
N ASN A 985 -30.34 -12.17 34.29
CA ASN A 985 -29.69 -12.41 33.00
C ASN A 985 -28.23 -12.00 33.09
N SER A 986 -27.36 -12.69 32.37
CA SER A 986 -25.96 -12.31 32.14
C SER A 986 -25.75 -11.93 30.67
N PHE A 987 -25.00 -10.86 30.45
CA PHE A 987 -24.72 -10.25 29.15
C PHE A 987 -23.22 -9.97 29.02
N GLY A 988 -22.80 -9.67 27.78
CA GLY A 988 -21.40 -9.51 27.44
C GLY A 988 -20.63 -10.83 27.48
N LYS A 989 -19.39 -10.82 26.98
CA LYS A 989 -18.55 -12.04 26.98
C LYS A 989 -18.20 -12.52 28.39
N GLY A 990 -18.03 -11.59 29.32
CA GLY A 990 -17.84 -11.93 30.73
C GLY A 990 -19.10 -12.49 31.38
N GLY A 991 -20.28 -12.33 30.77
CA GLY A 991 -21.52 -12.94 31.25
C GLY A 991 -21.43 -14.48 31.31
N ARG A 992 -20.53 -15.06 30.51
CA ARG A 992 -20.21 -16.50 30.54
C ARG A 992 -19.59 -16.96 31.85
N LEU A 993 -19.21 -16.08 32.78
CA LEU A 993 -18.84 -16.46 34.15
C LEU A 993 -19.91 -17.34 34.82
N PHE A 994 -21.19 -17.13 34.50
CA PHE A 994 -22.29 -17.94 35.02
C PHE A 994 -22.33 -19.37 34.42
N ASP A 995 -21.67 -19.61 33.29
CA ASP A 995 -21.60 -20.91 32.60
C ASP A 995 -20.57 -21.85 33.21
N TRP A 996 -19.49 -21.31 33.79
CA TRP A 996 -18.39 -22.11 34.36
C TRP A 996 -18.92 -23.09 35.40
N LEU A 997 -19.61 -22.60 36.43
CA LEU A 997 -20.09 -23.46 37.50
C LEU A 997 -21.05 -24.56 37.00
N ARG A 998 -21.92 -24.23 36.04
CA ARG A 998 -22.89 -25.16 35.45
C ARG A 998 -22.23 -26.33 34.76
N ASN A 999 -21.11 -26.08 34.09
CA ASN A 999 -20.34 -27.11 33.40
C ASN A 999 -19.45 -27.92 34.37
N GLY A 1000 -18.98 -27.32 35.45
CA GLY A 1000 -18.12 -28.00 36.44
C GLY A 1000 -18.87 -29.02 37.31
N VAL A 1001 -19.98 -28.61 37.94
CA VAL A 1001 -20.72 -29.49 38.87
C VAL A 1001 -21.99 -30.07 38.27
N ASN A 1002 -22.87 -29.21 37.75
CA ASN A 1002 -24.08 -29.44 36.94
C ASN A 1002 -25.01 -28.21 37.08
N GLU A 1003 -26.03 -28.11 36.24
CA GLU A 1003 -26.98 -26.98 36.25
C GLU A 1003 -27.76 -26.83 37.57
N ASN A 1004 -28.20 -27.94 38.18
CA ASN A 1004 -29.01 -27.89 39.41
C ASN A 1004 -28.20 -27.37 40.60
N GLU A 1005 -26.96 -27.86 40.77
CA GLU A 1005 -26.06 -27.41 41.83
C GLU A 1005 -25.63 -25.96 41.63
N ALA A 1006 -25.35 -25.56 40.39
CA ALA A 1006 -25.03 -24.18 40.05
C ALA A 1006 -26.20 -23.22 40.36
N ASN A 1007 -27.41 -23.55 39.88
CA ASN A 1007 -28.61 -22.74 40.13
C ASN A 1007 -28.93 -22.67 41.62
N LYS A 1008 -28.75 -23.77 42.36
CA LYS A 1008 -28.90 -23.79 43.82
C LYS A 1008 -27.89 -22.87 44.51
N TYR A 1009 -26.61 -22.90 44.11
CA TYR A 1009 -25.61 -21.98 44.65
C TYR A 1009 -25.97 -20.51 44.40
N TYR A 1010 -26.40 -20.17 43.18
CA TYR A 1010 -26.83 -18.82 42.84
C TYR A 1010 -28.07 -18.37 43.62
N GLU A 1011 -29.06 -19.25 43.79
CA GLU A 1011 -30.23 -18.98 44.63
C GLU A 1011 -29.82 -18.81 46.10
N ASP A 1012 -28.92 -19.65 46.62
CA ASP A 1012 -28.42 -19.56 48.00
C ASP A 1012 -27.67 -18.24 48.22
N CYS A 1013 -26.81 -17.81 47.29
CA CYS A 1013 -26.14 -16.51 47.35
C CYS A 1013 -27.13 -15.36 47.39
N PHE A 1014 -28.16 -15.38 46.54
CA PHE A 1014 -29.21 -14.36 46.55
C PHE A 1014 -30.01 -14.39 47.86
N ARG A 1015 -30.40 -15.58 48.32
CA ARG A 1015 -31.17 -15.77 49.55
C ARG A 1015 -30.40 -15.25 50.76
N LEU A 1016 -29.15 -15.64 50.93
CA LEU A 1016 -28.29 -15.19 52.03
C LEU A 1016 -28.03 -13.68 51.96
N GLY A 1017 -27.80 -13.12 50.76
CA GLY A 1017 -27.61 -11.68 50.60
C GLY A 1017 -28.83 -10.86 50.99
N SER A 1018 -30.03 -11.43 50.84
CA SER A 1018 -31.30 -10.80 51.23
C SER A 1018 -31.70 -10.98 52.70
N GLN A 1019 -31.00 -11.83 53.46
CA GLN A 1019 -31.30 -12.11 54.88
C GLN A 1019 -30.58 -11.14 55.82
N ARG A 1020 -31.16 -10.94 57.00
CA ARG A 1020 -30.62 -10.19 58.14
C ARG A 1020 -30.49 -11.07 59.38
N ASP A 1021 -31.53 -11.81 59.73
CA ASP A 1021 -31.59 -12.69 60.91
C ASP A 1021 -32.15 -14.09 60.55
N SER A 1022 -31.97 -15.09 61.42
CA SER A 1022 -32.44 -16.48 61.18
C SER A 1022 -33.96 -16.66 61.03
N ASN A 1023 -34.75 -15.64 61.35
CA ASN A 1023 -36.22 -15.63 61.26
C ASN A 1023 -36.76 -14.73 60.13
N ASP A 1024 -35.93 -14.38 59.15
CA ASP A 1024 -36.31 -13.40 58.13
C ASP A 1024 -37.37 -13.88 57.13
N ILE A 1025 -38.06 -12.91 56.53
CA ILE A 1025 -39.05 -13.18 55.49
C ILE A 1025 -38.35 -13.54 54.19
N ASP A 1026 -38.62 -14.74 53.69
CA ASP A 1026 -38.21 -15.20 52.36
C ASP A 1026 -38.88 -14.36 51.27
N ILE A 1027 -38.09 -13.53 50.57
CA ILE A 1027 -38.55 -12.64 49.50
C ILE A 1027 -38.63 -13.35 48.13
N ILE A 1028 -38.22 -14.62 48.03
CA ILE A 1028 -38.15 -15.36 46.77
C ILE A 1028 -39.46 -16.14 46.56
N ALA A 1029 -40.18 -15.84 45.48
CA ALA A 1029 -41.29 -16.64 44.98
C ALA A 1029 -40.80 -17.73 44.01
N SER A 1030 -39.88 -17.33 43.11
CA SER A 1030 -39.12 -18.19 42.22
C SER A 1030 -37.80 -17.51 41.91
N PHE A 1031 -36.77 -18.29 41.61
CA PHE A 1031 -35.47 -17.80 41.17
C PHE A 1031 -35.08 -18.51 39.88
N GLY A 1032 -34.57 -17.77 38.91
CA GLY A 1032 -34.13 -18.38 37.65
C GLY A 1032 -33.29 -17.46 36.80
N ASN A 1033 -32.37 -18.07 36.06
CA ASN A 1033 -31.65 -17.41 34.97
C ASN A 1033 -32.51 -17.48 33.69
N TYR A 1034 -32.73 -16.35 33.04
CA TYR A 1034 -33.53 -16.25 31.82
C TYR A 1034 -32.62 -15.86 30.64
N GLU A 1035 -31.64 -16.72 30.34
CA GLU A 1035 -30.64 -16.45 29.31
C GLU A 1035 -31.26 -16.04 27.98
N VAL A 1036 -30.87 -14.86 27.52
CA VAL A 1036 -31.18 -14.36 26.19
C VAL A 1036 -29.97 -14.67 25.29
N ALA A 1037 -29.75 -15.95 25.01
CA ALA A 1037 -28.51 -16.45 24.40
C ALA A 1037 -28.27 -16.02 22.94
N GLU A 1038 -29.29 -15.54 22.21
CA GLU A 1038 -29.18 -15.29 20.76
C GLU A 1038 -28.27 -14.10 20.38
N ASN A 1039 -27.90 -13.21 21.33
CA ASN A 1039 -27.19 -11.96 21.01
C ASN A 1039 -26.07 -11.56 21.99
N THR A 1040 -25.38 -12.54 22.58
CA THR A 1040 -24.23 -12.29 23.47
C THR A 1040 -23.27 -11.25 22.88
N LYS A 1041 -22.96 -10.19 23.65
CA LYS A 1041 -22.10 -9.04 23.30
C LYS A 1041 -22.67 -8.02 22.28
N LYS A 1042 -23.92 -8.16 21.85
CA LYS A 1042 -24.62 -7.22 20.95
C LYS A 1042 -25.64 -6.32 21.66
N GLU A 1043 -25.88 -6.57 22.94
CA GLU A 1043 -27.02 -6.05 23.71
C GLU A 1043 -26.91 -4.54 23.90
N VAL A 1044 -25.75 -4.06 24.35
CA VAL A 1044 -25.48 -2.62 24.52
C VAL A 1044 -25.62 -1.89 23.18
N ALA A 1045 -25.00 -2.41 22.12
CA ALA A 1045 -25.06 -1.79 20.79
C ALA A 1045 -26.51 -1.69 20.29
N PHE A 1046 -27.30 -2.76 20.37
CA PHE A 1046 -28.72 -2.71 20.00
C PHE A 1046 -29.54 -1.76 20.90
N GLY A 1047 -29.24 -1.70 22.20
CA GLY A 1047 -29.88 -0.76 23.12
C GLY A 1047 -29.68 0.71 22.73
N LEU A 1048 -28.51 1.05 22.20
CA LEU A 1048 -28.16 2.43 21.78
C LEU A 1048 -28.94 2.92 20.57
N VAL A 1049 -29.38 2.01 19.69
CA VAL A 1049 -30.11 2.34 18.45
C VAL A 1049 -31.61 2.06 18.56
N ASN A 1050 -32.15 1.88 19.77
CA ASN A 1050 -33.60 1.76 19.98
C ASN A 1050 -34.31 3.14 19.91
N LYS A 1051 -35.45 3.19 19.21
CA LYS A 1051 -36.14 4.45 18.87
C LYS A 1051 -36.86 5.10 20.04
N TYR A 1052 -37.44 4.29 20.90
CA TYR A 1052 -38.20 4.76 22.05
C TYR A 1052 -37.53 4.29 23.33
N GLU A 1053 -37.69 5.08 24.38
CA GLU A 1053 -37.26 4.70 25.72
C GLU A 1053 -38.33 3.81 26.36
N SER A 1054 -38.00 2.55 26.60
CA SER A 1054 -38.95 1.53 27.09
C SER A 1054 -39.14 1.54 28.61
N PHE A 1055 -38.23 2.17 29.35
CA PHE A 1055 -38.30 2.27 30.81
C PHE A 1055 -38.29 3.72 31.30
N LYS A 1056 -38.53 3.89 32.59
CA LYS A 1056 -38.28 5.12 33.34
C LYS A 1056 -37.07 4.91 34.24
N THR A 1057 -36.19 5.89 34.35
CA THR A 1057 -35.08 5.86 35.32
C THR A 1057 -35.50 6.52 36.63
N ASP A 1058 -35.33 5.82 37.75
CA ASP A 1058 -35.55 6.41 39.07
C ASP A 1058 -34.48 7.46 39.40
N SER A 1059 -34.86 8.55 40.07
CA SER A 1059 -33.94 9.59 40.54
C SER A 1059 -32.83 9.07 41.46
N LYS A 1060 -33.10 7.96 42.18
CA LYS A 1060 -32.17 7.24 43.05
C LYS A 1060 -31.62 5.97 42.40
N SER A 1061 -31.70 5.84 41.08
CA SER A 1061 -31.20 4.65 40.39
C SER A 1061 -29.70 4.44 40.61
N GLY A 1062 -28.90 5.50 40.72
CA GLY A 1062 -27.47 5.41 41.00
C GLY A 1062 -27.10 5.21 42.47
N SER A 1063 -28.08 5.05 43.37
CA SER A 1063 -27.85 4.89 44.81
C SER A 1063 -27.27 3.51 45.12
N GLU A 1064 -26.31 3.49 46.04
CA GLU A 1064 -25.61 2.29 46.47
C GLU A 1064 -25.77 2.05 47.97
N VAL A 1065 -25.69 0.80 48.43
CA VAL A 1065 -25.78 0.45 49.86
C VAL A 1065 -24.39 0.15 50.43
N ILE A 1066 -24.21 0.30 51.74
CA ILE A 1066 -22.96 -0.11 52.43
C ILE A 1066 -22.70 -1.61 52.19
N GLY A 1067 -23.73 -2.43 52.36
CA GLY A 1067 -23.70 -3.88 52.14
C GLY A 1067 -23.00 -4.67 53.25
N GLU A 1068 -22.52 -4.04 54.30
CA GLU A 1068 -21.86 -4.71 55.43
C GLU A 1068 -22.21 -4.01 56.75
N ASP A 1069 -22.22 -4.78 57.83
CA ASP A 1069 -22.48 -4.31 59.18
C ASP A 1069 -21.18 -3.88 59.88
N GLY A 1070 -21.28 -2.91 60.78
CA GLY A 1070 -20.16 -2.46 61.62
C GLY A 1070 -19.39 -1.24 61.10
N TYR A 1071 -19.68 -0.76 59.87
CA TYR A 1071 -19.18 0.52 59.39
C TYR A 1071 -19.67 1.69 60.26
N LYS A 1072 -18.81 2.70 60.45
CA LYS A 1072 -19.17 3.95 61.14
C LYS A 1072 -18.73 5.15 60.33
N PHE A 1073 -19.54 6.21 60.32
CA PHE A 1073 -19.16 7.48 59.72
C PHE A 1073 -19.17 8.58 60.78
N LYS A 1074 -18.01 9.23 60.99
CA LYS A 1074 -17.82 10.27 62.03
C LYS A 1074 -18.26 9.76 63.42
N GLY A 1075 -17.88 8.53 63.75
CA GLY A 1075 -18.21 7.84 65.00
C GLY A 1075 -19.65 7.30 65.11
N LYS A 1076 -20.52 7.51 64.11
CA LYS A 1076 -21.90 7.00 64.12
C LYS A 1076 -22.03 5.68 63.37
N PRO A 1077 -22.62 4.62 63.96
CA PRO A 1077 -22.90 3.37 63.26
C PRO A 1077 -23.78 3.58 62.02
N LEU A 1078 -23.39 2.95 60.91
CA LEU A 1078 -24.17 2.87 59.68
C LEU A 1078 -24.92 1.53 59.63
N SER A 1079 -26.12 1.54 59.06
CA SER A 1079 -26.82 0.29 58.73
C SER A 1079 -26.33 -0.26 57.40
N TRP A 1080 -26.29 -1.58 57.22
CA TRP A 1080 -25.84 -2.20 55.97
C TRP A 1080 -26.65 -1.74 54.73
N ASN A 1081 -27.94 -1.43 54.89
CA ASN A 1081 -28.83 -0.97 53.81
C ASN A 1081 -28.85 0.55 53.65
N GLN A 1082 -28.06 1.27 54.45
CA GLN A 1082 -27.97 2.71 54.37
C GLN A 1082 -27.37 3.12 53.03
N GLU A 1083 -27.98 4.14 52.41
CA GLU A 1083 -27.50 4.72 51.17
C GLU A 1083 -26.13 5.36 51.39
N ILE A 1084 -25.14 4.91 50.62
CA ILE A 1084 -23.79 5.43 50.69
C ILE A 1084 -23.67 6.73 49.91
N THR A 1085 -22.97 7.70 50.48
CA THR A 1085 -22.75 9.00 49.87
C THR A 1085 -21.32 9.11 49.32
N PRO A 1086 -21.09 9.96 48.30
CA PRO A 1086 -19.74 10.28 47.82
C PRO A 1086 -18.76 10.70 48.93
N GLU A 1087 -19.23 11.48 49.92
CA GLU A 1087 -18.43 11.92 51.07
C GLU A 1087 -17.95 10.73 51.90
N MET A 1088 -18.79 9.72 52.09
CA MET A 1088 -18.42 8.52 52.85
C MET A 1088 -17.26 7.76 52.20
N ILE A 1089 -17.29 7.51 50.88
CA ILE A 1089 -16.18 6.81 50.20
C ILE A 1089 -14.93 7.68 50.05
N HIS A 1090 -15.07 9.00 49.91
CA HIS A 1090 -13.92 9.91 49.93
C HIS A 1090 -13.10 9.77 51.22
N GLU A 1091 -13.80 9.59 52.34
CA GLU A 1091 -13.26 9.45 53.69
C GLU A 1091 -13.01 7.98 54.10
N PHE A 1092 -12.91 7.05 53.14
CA PHE A 1092 -12.72 5.63 53.44
C PHE A 1092 -11.43 5.39 54.26
N GLY A 1093 -11.54 4.71 55.40
CA GLY A 1093 -10.44 4.50 56.35
C GLY A 1093 -10.06 5.72 57.19
N GLU A 1094 -10.72 6.86 56.97
CA GLU A 1094 -10.54 8.10 57.73
C GLU A 1094 -11.81 8.37 58.55
N ALA A 1095 -12.72 9.24 58.07
CA ALA A 1095 -13.99 9.47 58.76
C ALA A 1095 -15.02 8.35 58.51
N LEU A 1096 -14.90 7.57 57.43
CA LEU A 1096 -15.61 6.31 57.23
C LEU A 1096 -14.73 5.16 57.75
N GLU A 1097 -14.96 4.80 59.00
CA GLU A 1097 -14.32 3.69 59.67
C GLU A 1097 -14.94 2.38 59.16
N PHE A 1098 -14.12 1.55 58.52
CA PHE A 1098 -14.48 0.17 58.19
C PHE A 1098 -14.34 -0.71 59.44
N PRO A 1099 -15.10 -1.81 59.57
CA PRO A 1099 -15.02 -2.70 60.71
C PRO A 1099 -13.62 -3.32 60.84
N THR A 1100 -12.91 -2.99 61.92
CA THR A 1100 -11.56 -3.49 62.24
C THR A 1100 -11.57 -4.59 63.31
N ASN A 1101 -12.56 -5.48 63.26
CA ASN A 1101 -12.63 -6.69 64.08
C ASN A 1101 -13.10 -7.86 63.20
N SER A 1102 -12.72 -9.08 63.57
CA SER A 1102 -12.79 -10.35 62.83
C SER A 1102 -14.14 -10.81 62.24
N ASP A 1103 -15.22 -10.03 62.37
CA ASP A 1103 -16.56 -10.59 62.26
C ASP A 1103 -17.26 -10.36 60.92
N LEU A 1104 -16.78 -9.44 60.05
CA LEU A 1104 -17.38 -9.03 58.74
C LEU A 1104 -18.64 -9.83 58.38
N PRO A 1105 -19.80 -9.56 59.03
CA PRO A 1105 -20.81 -10.60 59.19
C PRO A 1105 -21.43 -11.05 57.88
N ARG A 1106 -21.69 -10.10 56.98
CA ARG A 1106 -22.33 -10.39 55.69
C ARG A 1106 -21.33 -10.98 54.70
N PHE A 1107 -20.11 -10.47 54.68
CA PHE A 1107 -19.04 -11.04 53.88
C PHE A 1107 -18.71 -12.47 54.31
N THR A 1108 -18.69 -12.74 55.61
CA THR A 1108 -18.49 -14.09 56.17
C THR A 1108 -19.61 -15.04 55.72
N LEU A 1109 -20.88 -14.60 55.72
CA LEU A 1109 -21.99 -15.41 55.19
C LEU A 1109 -21.79 -15.80 53.72
N PHE A 1110 -21.35 -14.85 52.88
CA PHE A 1110 -21.04 -15.12 51.48
C PHE A 1110 -19.87 -16.11 51.36
N ILE A 1111 -18.75 -15.84 52.04
CA ILE A 1111 -17.54 -16.66 51.98
C ILE A 1111 -17.79 -18.07 52.51
N ASP A 1112 -18.54 -18.25 53.59
CA ASP A 1112 -18.87 -19.57 54.11
C ASP A 1112 -19.67 -20.40 53.08
N ARG A 1113 -20.62 -19.77 52.37
CA ARG A 1113 -21.35 -20.45 51.30
C ARG A 1113 -20.44 -20.81 50.13
N TYR A 1114 -19.57 -19.89 49.71
CA TYR A 1114 -18.59 -20.11 48.66
C TYR A 1114 -17.60 -21.23 49.02
N ILE A 1115 -17.03 -21.21 50.22
CA ILE A 1115 -16.12 -22.26 50.72
C ILE A 1115 -16.84 -23.60 50.76
N SER A 1116 -18.10 -23.64 51.18
CA SER A 1116 -18.90 -24.87 51.15
C SER A 1116 -19.12 -25.41 49.74
N LEU A 1117 -19.10 -24.58 48.69
CA LEU A 1117 -19.19 -25.02 47.30
C LEU A 1117 -17.87 -25.66 46.85
N VAL A 1118 -16.75 -25.00 47.12
CA VAL A 1118 -15.44 -25.38 46.56
C VAL A 1118 -14.64 -26.36 47.43
N ARG A 1119 -15.12 -26.70 48.63
CA ARG A 1119 -14.41 -27.53 49.62
C ARG A 1119 -13.89 -28.84 49.04
N ASP A 1120 -14.67 -29.47 48.17
CA ASP A 1120 -14.38 -30.80 47.66
C ASP A 1120 -13.70 -30.75 46.26
N TRP A 1121 -13.32 -29.55 45.79
CA TRP A 1121 -12.72 -29.36 44.45
C TRP A 1121 -11.19 -29.48 44.44
N ASN A 1122 -10.56 -29.53 45.62
CA ASN A 1122 -9.11 -29.57 45.81
C ASN A 1122 -8.35 -28.36 45.23
N VAL A 1123 -8.98 -27.17 45.25
CA VAL A 1123 -8.39 -25.93 44.72
C VAL A 1123 -7.48 -25.20 45.72
N PHE A 1124 -7.74 -25.30 47.02
CA PHE A 1124 -6.90 -24.80 48.11
C PHE A 1124 -7.34 -25.38 49.46
N ASP A 1125 -6.51 -25.24 50.49
CA ASP A 1125 -6.91 -25.54 51.87
C ASP A 1125 -7.93 -24.51 52.37
N THR A 1126 -9.19 -24.92 52.45
CA THR A 1126 -10.30 -24.09 52.94
C THR A 1126 -10.13 -23.57 54.36
N SER A 1127 -9.35 -24.27 55.21
CA SER A 1127 -9.10 -23.82 56.59
C SER A 1127 -8.19 -22.58 56.62
N VAL A 1128 -7.22 -22.51 55.70
CA VAL A 1128 -6.32 -21.36 55.52
C VAL A 1128 -7.10 -20.16 54.99
N ILE A 1129 -7.98 -20.36 54.00
CA ILE A 1129 -8.84 -19.29 53.49
C ILE A 1129 -9.73 -18.74 54.60
N LYS A 1130 -10.34 -19.62 55.43
CA LYS A 1130 -11.14 -19.19 56.58
C LYS A 1130 -10.36 -18.36 57.59
N SER A 1131 -9.10 -18.70 57.85
CA SER A 1131 -8.28 -17.93 58.81
C SER A 1131 -7.90 -16.53 58.31
N GLU A 1132 -7.91 -16.28 57.00
CA GLU A 1132 -7.57 -14.97 56.42
C GLU A 1132 -8.76 -13.98 56.46
N ILE A 1133 -10.01 -14.48 56.53
CA ILE A 1133 -11.24 -13.67 56.57
C ILE A 1133 -11.19 -12.62 57.69
N SER A 1134 -10.68 -13.01 58.86
CA SER A 1134 -10.68 -12.17 60.05
C SER A 1134 -9.60 -11.09 60.06
N SER A 1135 -8.67 -11.07 59.09
CA SER A 1135 -7.51 -10.17 59.13
C SER A 1135 -7.20 -9.42 57.83
N PHE A 1136 -7.80 -9.80 56.69
CA PHE A 1136 -7.50 -9.14 55.41
C PHE A 1136 -7.98 -7.68 55.40
N ALA A 1137 -9.16 -7.40 55.96
CA ALA A 1137 -9.73 -6.06 55.92
C ALA A 1137 -8.86 -5.05 56.68
N GLU A 1138 -8.43 -5.40 57.89
CA GLU A 1138 -7.52 -4.59 58.71
C GLU A 1138 -6.17 -4.34 58.03
N ARG A 1139 -5.63 -5.33 57.32
CA ARG A 1139 -4.28 -5.25 56.75
C ARG A 1139 -4.23 -4.63 55.36
N LYS A 1140 -5.29 -4.80 54.55
CA LYS A 1140 -5.22 -4.60 53.11
C LYS A 1140 -6.33 -3.72 52.53
N LEU A 1141 -7.54 -3.69 53.11
CA LEU A 1141 -8.72 -3.08 52.46
C LEU A 1141 -8.57 -1.58 52.23
N GLU A 1142 -8.15 -0.81 53.24
CA GLU A 1142 -7.96 0.63 53.08
C GLU A 1142 -6.97 0.95 51.95
N ASN A 1143 -5.81 0.29 51.98
CA ASN A 1143 -4.79 0.46 50.95
C ASN A 1143 -5.34 0.07 49.57
N TYR A 1144 -6.06 -1.06 49.48
CA TYR A 1144 -6.65 -1.53 48.23
C TYR A 1144 -7.64 -0.52 47.62
N VAL A 1145 -8.50 0.09 48.45
CA VAL A 1145 -9.44 1.14 47.99
C VAL A 1145 -8.67 2.40 47.55
N LYS A 1146 -7.69 2.84 48.35
CA LYS A 1146 -6.96 4.09 48.11
C LYS A 1146 -5.95 4.01 46.95
N THR A 1147 -5.53 2.81 46.54
CA THR A 1147 -4.66 2.60 45.37
C THR A 1147 -5.44 2.43 44.07
N ASP A 1148 -6.77 2.31 44.10
CA ASP A 1148 -7.57 2.28 42.87
C ASP A 1148 -7.39 3.58 42.07
N ALA A 1149 -7.01 3.45 40.79
CA ALA A 1149 -6.72 4.59 39.94
C ALA A 1149 -7.91 5.55 39.78
N ALA A 1150 -9.15 5.06 39.83
CA ALA A 1150 -10.33 5.92 39.78
C ALA A 1150 -10.58 6.60 41.13
N TRP A 1151 -10.34 5.94 42.26
CA TRP A 1151 -10.39 6.59 43.58
C TRP A 1151 -9.37 7.73 43.67
N ILE A 1152 -8.11 7.50 43.24
CA ILE A 1152 -7.06 8.53 43.21
C ILE A 1152 -7.50 9.72 42.35
N ASP A 1153 -8.03 9.46 41.16
CA ASP A 1153 -8.50 10.49 40.23
C ASP A 1153 -9.70 11.27 40.77
N HIS A 1154 -10.68 10.57 41.37
CA HIS A 1154 -11.81 11.19 42.04
C HIS A 1154 -11.37 12.04 43.22
N LYS A 1155 -10.37 11.62 43.99
CA LYS A 1155 -9.79 12.41 45.08
C LYS A 1155 -9.09 13.66 44.55
N MET A 1156 -8.28 13.54 43.50
CA MET A 1156 -7.63 14.71 42.86
C MET A 1156 -8.64 15.70 42.29
N THR A 1157 -9.75 15.20 41.73
CA THR A 1157 -10.83 16.04 41.16
C THR A 1157 -11.68 16.69 42.25
N ALA A 1158 -12.05 15.94 43.30
CA ALA A 1158 -12.79 16.46 44.44
C ALA A 1158 -12.00 17.53 45.21
N ASN A 1159 -10.67 17.46 45.23
CA ASN A 1159 -9.83 18.53 45.79
C ASN A 1159 -9.85 19.82 44.94
N LYS A 1160 -10.31 19.76 43.68
CA LYS A 1160 -10.39 20.90 42.74
C LYS A 1160 -11.82 21.41 42.53
N LEU A 1161 -12.84 20.61 42.84
CA LEU A 1161 -14.27 20.87 42.63
C LEU A 1161 -15.07 20.59 43.92
N GLU A 1162 -16.40 20.49 43.85
CA GLU A 1162 -17.22 20.06 44.98
C GLU A 1162 -17.22 18.52 45.10
N LEU A 1163 -17.25 18.00 46.34
CA LEU A 1163 -17.33 16.55 46.66
C LEU A 1163 -18.50 15.81 45.98
N LYS A 1164 -19.52 16.53 45.50
CA LYS A 1164 -20.67 15.97 44.76
C LYS A 1164 -20.28 15.25 43.46
N ASP A 1165 -19.11 15.58 42.89
CA ASP A 1165 -18.61 14.98 41.65
C ASP A 1165 -17.79 13.70 41.88
N PHE A 1166 -17.51 13.35 43.14
CA PHE A 1166 -16.86 12.09 43.50
C PHE A 1166 -17.85 10.93 43.23
N LYS A 1167 -17.52 10.00 42.32
CA LYS A 1167 -18.39 8.86 42.01
C LYS A 1167 -17.94 7.62 42.77
N LEU A 1168 -18.94 6.84 43.17
CA LEU A 1168 -18.75 5.52 43.77
C LEU A 1168 -18.34 4.55 42.67
N THR A 1169 -17.23 3.86 42.85
CA THR A 1169 -16.70 2.83 41.94
C THR A 1169 -17.08 1.41 42.36
N ALA A 1170 -17.49 1.24 43.61
CA ALA A 1170 -18.06 0.03 44.20
C ALA A 1170 -18.72 0.36 45.56
N SER A 1171 -19.56 -0.54 46.07
CA SER A 1171 -19.99 -0.53 47.47
C SER A 1171 -18.85 -1.00 48.40
N PRO A 1172 -18.85 -0.64 49.69
CA PRO A 1172 -17.91 -1.16 50.68
C PRO A 1172 -17.85 -2.69 50.69
N PHE A 1173 -19.01 -3.36 50.65
CA PHE A 1173 -19.08 -4.82 50.52
C PHE A 1173 -18.40 -5.36 49.26
N LEU A 1174 -18.61 -4.72 48.10
CA LEU A 1174 -17.92 -5.13 46.88
C LEU A 1174 -16.41 -4.88 46.95
N TYR A 1175 -15.96 -3.81 47.63
CA TYR A 1175 -14.54 -3.58 47.87
C TYR A 1175 -13.91 -4.66 48.75
N GLU A 1176 -14.61 -5.13 49.79
CA GLU A 1176 -14.18 -6.25 50.61
C GLU A 1176 -14.00 -7.51 49.76
N GLY A 1177 -15.00 -7.86 48.94
CA GLY A 1177 -14.90 -9.01 48.05
C GLY A 1177 -13.85 -8.87 46.96
N MET A 1178 -13.70 -7.68 46.39
CA MET A 1178 -12.64 -7.38 45.41
C MET A 1178 -11.24 -7.49 46.03
N CYS A 1179 -11.05 -6.94 47.23
CA CYS A 1179 -9.79 -7.02 47.97
C CYS A 1179 -9.49 -8.49 48.30
N PHE A 1180 -10.45 -9.23 48.85
CA PHE A 1180 -10.25 -10.63 49.21
C PHE A 1180 -9.92 -11.50 47.99
N LEU A 1181 -10.59 -11.28 46.85
CA LEU A 1181 -10.31 -12.00 45.62
C LEU A 1181 -8.86 -11.82 45.16
N ASP A 1182 -8.38 -10.58 45.08
CA ASP A 1182 -7.06 -10.26 44.51
C ASP A 1182 -5.93 -10.51 45.50
N GLU A 1183 -6.15 -10.23 46.79
CA GLU A 1183 -5.10 -10.23 47.80
C GLU A 1183 -5.01 -11.52 48.62
N VAL A 1184 -6.03 -12.38 48.55
CA VAL A 1184 -6.11 -13.63 49.31
C VAL A 1184 -6.42 -14.80 48.40
N LEU A 1185 -7.54 -14.78 47.68
CA LEU A 1185 -8.03 -15.95 46.96
C LEU A 1185 -7.12 -16.35 45.77
N ILE A 1186 -6.87 -15.44 44.83
CA ILE A 1186 -6.02 -15.70 43.65
C ILE A 1186 -4.58 -16.08 44.05
N PRO A 1187 -3.91 -15.36 44.98
CA PRO A 1187 -2.56 -15.73 45.42
C PRO A 1187 -2.48 -17.12 46.07
N LYS A 1188 -3.54 -17.55 46.78
CA LYS A 1188 -3.58 -18.86 47.44
C LYS A 1188 -3.98 -20.00 46.49
N LEU A 1189 -4.75 -19.70 45.44
CA LEU A 1189 -5.11 -20.66 44.38
C LEU A 1189 -3.88 -21.17 43.62
N TYR A 1190 -2.90 -20.30 43.40
CA TYR A 1190 -1.74 -20.59 42.54
C TYR A 1190 -0.41 -20.47 43.27
N SER A 1191 -0.44 -20.52 44.62
CA SER A 1191 0.68 -20.33 45.55
C SER A 1191 1.97 -19.86 44.87
N LEU A 1192 2.14 -18.54 44.75
CA LEU A 1192 3.37 -17.91 44.27
C LEU A 1192 4.56 -18.69 44.83
N ASN A 1193 5.39 -19.27 43.95
CA ASN A 1193 6.68 -19.87 44.30
C ASN A 1193 7.60 -18.78 44.89
N GLN A 1194 7.33 -18.33 46.11
CA GLN A 1194 8.22 -17.53 46.94
C GLN A 1194 9.24 -18.44 47.60
N ASP A 1195 10.07 -19.10 46.79
CA ASP A 1195 11.25 -19.79 47.32
C ASP A 1195 12.52 -19.54 46.50
N ASN A 1196 12.57 -18.54 45.60
CA ASN A 1196 13.81 -18.26 44.85
C ASN A 1196 14.12 -16.81 44.48
N THR A 1197 13.74 -15.82 45.29
CA THR A 1197 14.39 -14.50 45.23
C THR A 1197 14.55 -13.92 46.64
N LYS A 1198 15.65 -14.26 47.31
CA LYS A 1198 16.18 -13.38 48.36
C LYS A 1198 16.60 -12.06 47.69
N PRO A 1199 16.25 -10.89 48.24
CA PRO A 1199 16.84 -9.65 47.81
C PRO A 1199 18.33 -9.67 48.20
N THR A 1200 19.21 -9.61 47.21
CA THR A 1200 20.63 -9.38 47.43
C THR A 1200 20.78 -7.97 47.96
N VAL A 1201 20.84 -7.84 49.29
CA VAL A 1201 21.31 -6.62 49.95
C VAL A 1201 22.78 -6.48 49.57
N LEU A 1202 23.08 -5.54 48.67
CA LEU A 1202 24.43 -5.06 48.43
C LEU A 1202 24.93 -4.42 49.74
N SER A 1203 25.79 -5.15 50.45
CA SER A 1203 26.64 -4.58 51.49
C SER A 1203 27.66 -3.67 50.82
N ASN A 1204 27.60 -2.38 51.11
CA ASN A 1204 28.74 -1.48 50.96
C ASN A 1204 29.89 -2.01 51.84
N GLY A 1205 31.04 -2.24 51.21
CA GLY A 1205 32.31 -2.50 51.87
C GLY A 1205 33.41 -1.85 51.06
N ASP A 1206 33.95 -0.76 51.60
CA ASP A 1206 35.23 -0.18 51.25
C ASP A 1206 36.35 -1.22 51.40
N ASP A 1207 37.28 -1.28 50.44
CA ASP A 1207 38.73 -1.07 50.63
C ASP A 1207 39.58 -1.62 49.46
N GLU A 1208 40.52 -0.78 49.03
CA GLU A 1208 41.62 -0.87 48.02
C GLU A 1208 41.32 -0.73 46.52
#